data_AF-A0A177Q971-F1
#
_entry.id   AF-A0A177Q971-F1
#
_cell.length_a   1.000
_cell.length_b   1.000
_cell.length_c   1.000
_cell.angle_alpha   90.00
_cell.angle_beta   90.00
_cell.angle_gamma   90.00
#
_symmetry.space_group_name_H-M   'P 1'
#
loop_
_entity.id
_entity.type
_entity.pdbx_description
1 polymer ?
#
loop_
_entity_poly.entity_id
_entity_poly.type
_entity_poly.pdbx_seq_one_letter_code
_entity_poly.pdbx_strand_id
1 'polypeptide(L)'
;MDSSRPLPAANRTRDFVLGAILLFLVVREALPLALSRAEGDDGVAPAVALGNGFTYQGRLVKNGLAQDGLFDFQFLLFDSATAGVQQGTTVAKDNVLVSGGVFTVTLEFGAPPFKGDERFLEVRVRPDGPGTFETLGRNQLTATAYALFATSAPFAGLTGVPNGLADGDNDTLFTATPGGGLLLNGTAFSADTTVLQRRVTGACPAGSSIRTVNADGTVECESDDAGSGGNFWSLTGNSGTTATNFVGTLDAQALELRVNNQRRALFDTNGNVIEGASHSVAANVASAAIGGGNNNSVTDSRGTIGGGAQNVAGNGDSSVDNATGATVGGGFANSALGNSATIGGGNGNSAGATFATVAGGNGNQANQFATTIGGGSANVADEIGGTVAGGAINKVVPGVNAQYATIGGGTRNTVSAAGATIAGGGIVSASGQTGVFDGNTASGFSAFIGAGAGNTASGTQAVVSGGHDNVASGQFATVAGGQVNEAAGFEGFVGGGDGNHAIGGRSTVAGGQSNSAAGDAAAIGGGTGNTASQARTTISGGANNHASAESSTIGGGNDNVASGPRSSVSGGQVNTATGLEATVGGGATNNATGTDSTVAGGFGNDATNFAATVSGGATNNATGATSSVGGGQSNEANGSQSTVAGGNANTASGLQSTVPGGTGNVAAGDYSLAAGRRARLNATADGSFAWADSTNADFTVNDADTFAVRAGGGVGINNPSPTMTLDIGTPGSTITSRARFRGAQDTNLIIGASGNSLNNVALDLVKDGDVNGSTVTARINFNGESDPTDLRGSIQFQTRDTADASLVNQIDIQTDGDMVPVHTGLELGGTAASNRWQTIYAVNALNTSSDLRLKRDVASLSRGLNEVLALHPVTFAWKDGDKREHIGLIAQEVQEVMPELVVTGDDAEGTLSMAYTELIPVLINAIQEQQDRFDQLAPGTNADASAPTSVPYAILAVFAAVIALVAGATGAAGHAAAVRVRRMN
;
A
#
# COMPACT_ATOMS: atom_id res chain seq x y z
N MET A 1 -24.14 6.26 24.96
CA MET A 1 -23.07 7.24 25.23
C MET A 1 -22.83 7.98 23.93
N ASP A 2 -23.75 8.82 23.48
CA ASP A 2 -24.15 10.16 23.98
C ASP A 2 -23.11 11.27 23.75
N SER A 3 -23.49 12.13 22.81
CA SER A 3 -23.22 13.57 22.65
C SER A 3 -21.78 14.13 22.75
N SER A 4 -21.24 14.54 21.59
CA SER A 4 -21.09 15.99 21.28
C SER A 4 -20.77 16.21 19.79
N ARG A 5 -21.75 16.77 19.07
CA ARG A 5 -21.61 17.48 17.77
C ARG A 5 -21.22 18.96 18.06
N PRO A 6 -20.95 19.89 17.10
CA PRO A 6 -21.21 19.83 15.64
C PRO A 6 -20.18 20.54 14.69
N LEU A 7 -20.19 20.18 13.39
CA LEU A 7 -19.84 21.04 12.23
C LEU A 7 -20.99 22.07 11.98
N PRO A 8 -20.98 23.13 11.12
CA PRO A 8 -20.25 23.30 9.83
C PRO A 8 -20.00 24.76 9.28
N ALA A 9 -19.48 24.86 8.03
CA ALA A 9 -19.67 25.93 7.01
C ALA A 9 -18.90 27.28 7.20
N ALA A 10 -18.48 28.09 6.21
CA ALA A 10 -18.72 28.18 4.77
C ALA A 10 -17.66 29.08 4.07
N ASN A 11 -17.44 28.81 2.77
CA ASN A 11 -17.16 29.73 1.65
C ASN A 11 -17.19 31.28 1.88
N ARG A 12 -16.08 31.97 1.57
CA ARG A 12 -15.93 33.04 0.53
C ARG A 12 -14.80 34.05 0.83
N THR A 13 -13.79 34.03 -0.04
CA THR A 13 -13.31 35.15 -0.90
C THR A 13 -13.14 36.59 -0.34
N ARG A 14 -11.90 37.09 -0.54
CA ARG A 14 -11.42 38.48 -0.82
C ARG A 14 -10.61 39.23 0.25
N ASP A 15 -9.29 39.21 0.01
CA ASP A 15 -8.36 40.35 -0.17
C ASP A 15 -8.09 41.33 0.98
N PHE A 16 -6.87 41.27 1.55
CA PHE A 16 -5.78 42.26 1.33
C PHE A 16 -4.49 41.85 2.11
N VAL A 17 -3.45 41.26 1.48
CA VAL A 17 -2.16 41.86 0.95
C VAL A 17 -1.20 42.34 2.07
N LEU A 18 0.10 42.00 2.20
CA LEU A 18 1.26 41.75 1.32
C LEU A 18 2.11 40.54 1.84
N GLY A 19 2.86 39.74 1.06
CA GLY A 19 3.41 39.97 -0.30
C GLY A 19 3.64 38.69 -1.15
N ALA A 20 3.29 38.85 -2.44
CA ALA A 20 3.29 38.04 -3.68
C ALA A 20 4.38 36.95 -3.89
N ILE A 21 4.18 35.77 -4.50
CA ILE A 21 3.35 35.21 -5.61
C ILE A 21 3.79 35.56 -7.06
N LEU A 22 4.42 34.57 -7.73
CA LEU A 22 4.07 33.88 -9.01
C LEU A 22 3.83 34.65 -10.34
N LEU A 23 4.50 34.17 -11.40
CA LEU A 23 3.93 33.58 -12.65
C LEU A 23 4.25 34.21 -14.05
N PHE A 24 4.85 33.36 -14.91
CA PHE A 24 4.86 33.18 -16.38
C PHE A 24 4.20 34.21 -17.36
N LEU A 25 4.89 34.49 -18.48
CA LEU A 25 4.47 34.10 -19.86
C LEU A 25 5.49 34.50 -20.97
N VAL A 26 5.40 33.78 -22.09
CA VAL A 26 6.30 33.72 -23.27
C VAL A 26 5.75 34.58 -24.44
N VAL A 27 6.65 34.98 -25.37
CA VAL A 27 6.46 35.23 -26.83
C VAL A 27 6.56 36.69 -27.36
N ARG A 28 7.74 36.97 -27.94
CA ARG A 28 8.11 37.63 -29.24
C ARG A 28 7.75 39.08 -29.65
N GLU A 29 8.78 39.66 -30.31
CA GLU A 29 8.83 40.65 -31.42
C GLU A 29 8.75 42.14 -31.08
N ALA A 30 9.88 42.86 -31.22
CA ALA A 30 10.08 43.86 -32.28
C ALA A 30 11.26 44.80 -31.94
N LEU A 31 12.33 44.74 -32.75
CA LEU A 31 13.17 45.90 -33.07
C LEU A 31 12.27 47.00 -33.69
N PRO A 32 12.57 48.31 -33.61
CA PRO A 32 13.71 48.83 -34.40
C PRO A 32 14.39 50.16 -33.93
N LEU A 33 15.58 50.44 -34.53
CA LEU A 33 16.17 51.76 -34.89
C LEU A 33 16.55 52.74 -33.73
N ALA A 34 17.59 53.58 -33.77
CA ALA A 34 18.72 53.88 -34.65
C ALA A 34 19.63 54.87 -33.85
N LEU A 35 20.95 54.70 -33.89
CA LEU A 35 21.92 55.62 -34.52
C LEU A 35 21.91 57.09 -34.06
N SER A 36 22.97 57.53 -33.37
CA SER A 36 23.63 58.82 -33.65
C SER A 36 25.08 58.85 -33.16
N ARG A 37 25.99 59.09 -34.12
CA ARG A 37 27.44 59.31 -33.99
C ARG A 37 27.80 60.54 -33.13
N ALA A 38 28.98 60.48 -32.49
CA ALA A 38 29.96 61.57 -32.50
C ALA A 38 31.38 61.00 -32.33
N GLU A 39 32.30 61.52 -33.13
CA GLU A 39 33.69 61.11 -33.37
C GLU A 39 34.69 61.65 -32.33
N GLY A 40 35.91 61.11 -32.33
CA GLY A 40 37.11 61.61 -31.64
C GLY A 40 37.99 60.43 -31.19
N ASP A 41 38.82 59.86 -32.06
CA ASP A 41 40.21 60.25 -32.38
C ASP A 41 41.24 59.71 -31.35
N ASP A 42 42.40 59.36 -31.89
CA ASP A 42 43.41 58.44 -31.42
C ASP A 42 44.07 58.77 -30.08
N GLY A 43 44.41 57.74 -29.31
CA GLY A 43 45.19 57.87 -28.08
C GLY A 43 45.67 56.55 -27.53
N VAL A 44 46.82 56.08 -28.01
CA VAL A 44 47.62 55.02 -27.39
C VAL A 44 47.83 55.34 -25.91
N ALA A 45 47.34 54.48 -25.01
CA ALA A 45 47.58 54.62 -23.58
C ALA A 45 49.08 54.41 -23.27
N PRO A 46 49.73 55.33 -22.52
CA PRO A 46 51.13 55.18 -22.15
C PRO A 46 51.31 54.05 -21.13
N ALA A 47 52.42 53.32 -21.24
CA ALA A 47 52.84 52.33 -20.25
C ALA A 47 52.93 52.97 -18.85
N VAL A 48 52.23 52.39 -17.89
CA VAL A 48 52.30 52.80 -16.48
C VAL A 48 53.65 52.33 -15.91
N ALA A 49 54.41 53.26 -15.32
CA ALA A 49 55.66 52.96 -14.64
C ALA A 49 55.42 51.97 -13.48
N LEU A 50 56.22 50.90 -13.41
CA LEU A 50 56.19 49.96 -12.27
C LEU A 50 56.52 50.72 -10.97
N GLY A 51 55.65 50.63 -9.97
CA GLY A 51 55.88 51.21 -8.64
C GLY A 51 57.04 50.52 -7.89
N ASN A 52 57.60 51.22 -6.90
CA ASN A 52 58.71 50.80 -6.02
C ASN A 52 58.26 49.98 -4.79
N GLY A 53 57.01 49.51 -4.76
CA GLY A 53 56.46 48.70 -3.67
C GLY A 53 56.77 47.22 -3.81
N PHE A 54 56.82 46.49 -2.70
CA PHE A 54 56.91 45.02 -2.70
C PHE A 54 55.97 44.41 -1.67
N THR A 55 55.56 43.17 -1.90
CA THR A 55 54.69 42.42 -0.98
C THR A 55 55.53 41.74 0.10
N TYR A 56 55.19 41.97 1.36
CA TYR A 56 55.80 41.35 2.54
C TYR A 56 54.76 40.47 3.24
N GLN A 57 55.12 39.20 3.47
CA GLN A 57 54.32 38.27 4.25
C GLN A 57 55.09 37.87 5.51
N GLY A 58 54.47 38.03 6.67
CA GLY A 58 55.05 37.71 7.97
C GLY A 58 54.18 36.75 8.77
N ARG A 59 54.77 36.06 9.75
CA ARG A 59 54.05 35.24 10.72
C ARG A 59 54.26 35.76 12.14
N LEU A 60 53.20 36.27 12.76
CA LEU A 60 53.16 36.73 14.14
C LEU A 60 52.87 35.57 15.10
N VAL A 61 53.80 35.36 16.04
CA VAL A 61 53.74 34.30 17.06
C VAL A 61 54.09 34.93 18.40
N LYS A 62 53.30 34.64 19.44
CA LYS A 62 53.59 35.03 20.84
C LYS A 62 53.64 33.77 21.69
N ASN A 63 54.72 33.56 22.44
CA ASN A 63 54.96 32.36 23.25
C ASN A 63 54.80 31.03 22.47
N GLY A 64 55.19 31.00 21.19
CA GLY A 64 55.09 29.80 20.34
C GLY A 64 53.71 29.56 19.72
N LEU A 65 52.69 30.38 20.03
CA LEU A 65 51.35 30.28 19.45
C LEU A 65 51.11 31.36 18.40
N ALA A 66 50.60 30.94 17.23
CA ALA A 66 50.17 31.85 16.17
C ALA A 66 49.07 32.80 16.69
N GLN A 67 49.19 34.09 16.35
CA GLN A 67 48.24 35.11 16.81
C GLN A 67 47.20 35.39 15.73
N ASP A 68 45.94 35.54 16.11
CA ASP A 68 44.83 35.86 15.21
C ASP A 68 44.14 37.16 15.67
N GLY A 69 43.68 37.98 14.72
CA GLY A 69 42.99 39.24 15.00
C GLY A 69 43.51 40.43 14.17
N LEU A 70 43.00 41.62 14.47
CA LEU A 70 43.47 42.88 13.85
C LEU A 70 44.65 43.45 14.63
N PHE A 71 45.72 43.79 13.92
CA PHE A 71 46.93 44.39 14.48
C PHE A 71 47.35 45.60 13.65
N ASP A 72 47.91 46.59 14.34
CA ASP A 72 48.61 47.69 13.68
C ASP A 72 50.09 47.35 13.55
N PHE A 73 50.66 47.62 12.37
CA PHE A 73 52.07 47.40 12.10
C PHE A 73 52.76 48.69 11.65
N GLN A 74 53.99 48.88 12.14
CA GLN A 74 54.94 49.85 11.59
C GLN A 74 56.13 49.11 11.01
N PHE A 75 56.44 49.43 9.76
CA PHE A 75 57.60 48.91 9.05
C PHE A 75 58.61 50.05 8.86
N LEU A 76 59.84 49.81 9.29
CA LEU A 76 60.95 50.75 9.17
C LEU A 76 62.13 50.03 8.54
N LEU A 77 62.79 50.68 7.59
CA LEU A 77 63.93 50.11 6.90
C LEU A 77 65.22 50.74 7.46
N PHE A 78 66.23 49.93 7.75
CA PHE A 78 67.51 50.37 8.30
C PHE A 78 68.68 49.85 7.47
N ASP A 79 69.82 50.53 7.55
CA ASP A 79 71.08 50.15 6.88
C ASP A 79 71.96 49.18 7.70
N SER A 80 71.56 48.82 8.93
CA SER A 80 72.29 47.88 9.79
C SER A 80 71.38 47.13 10.77
N ALA A 81 71.78 45.91 11.15
CA ALA A 81 71.01 44.97 11.96
C ALA A 81 70.77 45.38 13.42
N THR A 82 71.61 46.26 14.00
CA THR A 82 71.54 46.56 15.46
C THR A 82 71.68 48.04 15.82
N ALA A 83 72.26 48.88 14.94
CA ALA A 83 72.52 50.31 15.24
C ALA A 83 72.45 51.25 14.01
N GLY A 84 71.66 50.89 12.98
CA GLY A 84 71.59 51.63 11.71
C GLY A 84 70.72 52.89 11.69
N VAL A 85 70.88 53.71 10.64
CA VAL A 85 70.04 54.87 10.30
C VAL A 85 68.84 54.40 9.47
N GLN A 86 67.67 55.00 9.72
CA GLN A 86 66.46 54.69 8.97
C GLN A 86 66.57 55.21 7.53
N GLN A 87 66.24 54.35 6.57
CA GLN A 87 66.22 54.63 5.13
C GLN A 87 64.76 54.69 4.66
N GLY A 88 64.32 55.85 4.15
CA GLY A 88 62.94 56.06 3.70
C GLY A 88 61.93 56.29 4.84
N THR A 89 60.65 56.46 4.48
CA THR A 89 59.58 56.79 5.43
C THR A 89 59.07 55.56 6.18
N THR A 90 58.65 55.72 7.44
CA THR A 90 57.94 54.66 8.18
C THR A 90 56.62 54.33 7.49
N VAL A 91 56.39 53.04 7.18
CA VAL A 91 55.14 52.58 6.58
C VAL A 91 54.24 52.04 7.69
N ALA A 92 53.17 52.76 8.01
CA ALA A 92 52.15 52.32 8.93
C ALA A 92 51.05 51.55 8.18
N LYS A 93 50.61 50.42 8.74
CA LYS A 93 49.49 49.63 8.26
C LYS A 93 48.58 49.35 9.46
N ASP A 94 47.48 50.07 9.52
CA ASP A 94 46.48 49.91 10.58
C ASP A 94 45.47 48.82 10.18
N ASN A 95 44.86 48.16 11.17
CA ASN A 95 43.83 47.14 10.96
C ASN A 95 44.23 45.98 10.03
N VAL A 96 45.48 45.51 10.10
CA VAL A 96 45.92 44.35 9.32
C VAL A 96 45.36 43.08 9.95
N LEU A 97 44.57 42.32 9.18
CA LEU A 97 44.07 41.03 9.61
C LEU A 97 45.21 40.00 9.61
N VAL A 98 45.48 39.44 10.79
CA VAL A 98 46.38 38.30 10.99
C VAL A 98 45.52 37.05 11.19
N SER A 99 45.78 36.00 10.40
CA SER A 99 45.03 34.74 10.44
C SER A 99 45.97 33.55 10.33
N GLY A 100 45.85 32.59 11.24
CA GLY A 100 46.83 31.52 11.44
C GLY A 100 48.22 32.05 11.83
N GLY A 101 48.28 33.24 12.42
CA GLY A 101 49.53 33.97 12.63
C GLY A 101 50.07 34.66 11.38
N VAL A 102 49.53 34.45 10.18
CA VAL A 102 50.09 34.99 8.94
C VAL A 102 49.39 36.28 8.53
N PHE A 103 50.16 37.25 8.04
CA PHE A 103 49.65 38.48 7.43
C PHE A 103 50.44 38.82 6.16
N THR A 104 49.80 39.50 5.22
CA THR A 104 50.42 39.97 3.97
C THR A 104 50.11 41.45 3.78
N VAL A 105 51.13 42.27 3.53
CA VAL A 105 51.01 43.71 3.30
C VAL A 105 51.91 44.15 2.15
N THR A 106 51.53 45.20 1.44
CA THR A 106 52.40 45.87 0.45
C THR A 106 53.14 47.02 1.11
N LEU A 107 54.47 47.02 1.00
CA LEU A 107 55.37 48.01 1.61
C LEU A 107 55.98 48.91 0.53
N GLU A 108 55.94 50.22 0.76
CA GLU A 108 56.54 51.24 -0.11
C GLU A 108 57.15 52.34 0.77
N PHE A 109 58.48 52.45 0.78
CA PHE A 109 59.22 53.35 1.67
C PHE A 109 59.57 54.71 1.02
N GLY A 110 58.98 55.02 -0.15
CA GLY A 110 59.23 56.25 -0.90
C GLY A 110 60.48 56.22 -1.80
N ALA A 111 61.06 57.39 -2.08
CA ALA A 111 62.22 57.58 -2.97
C ALA A 111 63.43 56.66 -2.61
N PRO A 112 64.27 56.26 -3.59
CA PRO A 112 64.78 54.91 -3.77
C PRO A 112 65.57 54.38 -2.54
N PRO A 113 64.94 53.55 -1.69
CA PRO A 113 65.54 53.05 -0.46
C PRO A 113 66.48 51.85 -0.71
N PHE A 114 66.37 51.19 -1.87
CA PHE A 114 67.16 50.04 -2.27
C PHE A 114 68.17 50.43 -3.36
N LYS A 115 69.45 50.57 -2.99
CA LYS A 115 70.56 50.99 -3.89
C LYS A 115 71.62 49.90 -4.10
N GLY A 116 71.33 48.66 -3.70
CA GLY A 116 72.27 47.54 -3.78
C GLY A 116 72.98 47.18 -2.47
N ASP A 117 72.95 48.04 -1.45
CA ASP A 117 73.46 47.69 -0.12
C ASP A 117 72.42 46.92 0.72
N GLU A 118 72.90 46.19 1.73
CA GLU A 118 72.06 45.44 2.66
C GLU A 118 71.03 46.35 3.34
N ARG A 119 69.81 45.85 3.47
CA ARG A 119 68.73 46.54 4.19
C ARG A 119 68.12 45.61 5.21
N PHE A 120 67.77 46.17 6.36
CA PHE A 120 67.19 45.44 7.48
C PHE A 120 65.81 46.02 7.80
N LEU A 121 64.77 45.19 7.68
CA LEU A 121 63.41 45.55 8.00
C LEU A 121 63.15 45.36 9.49
N GLU A 122 62.87 46.45 10.19
CA GLU A 122 62.33 46.43 11.55
C GLU A 122 60.80 46.42 11.48
N VAL A 123 60.19 45.44 12.13
CA VAL A 123 58.74 45.35 12.27
C VAL A 123 58.39 45.68 13.71
N ARG A 124 57.47 46.63 13.88
CA ARG A 124 56.86 46.91 15.17
C ARG A 124 55.37 46.61 15.09
N VAL A 125 54.82 45.98 16.12
CA VAL A 125 53.44 45.52 16.13
C VAL A 125 52.74 45.93 17.43
N ARG A 126 51.45 46.16 17.37
CA ARG A 126 50.55 46.18 18.54
C ARG A 126 49.19 45.62 18.15
N PRO A 127 48.39 45.12 19.11
CA PRO A 127 46.96 44.90 18.88
C PRO A 127 46.27 46.20 18.43
N ASP A 128 45.24 46.10 17.59
CA ASP A 128 44.44 47.26 17.16
C ASP A 128 43.94 48.08 18.37
N GLY A 129 44.17 49.40 18.32
CA GLY A 129 43.79 50.35 19.37
C GLY A 129 44.95 51.15 20.00
N PRO A 130 44.67 51.94 21.07
CA PRO A 130 45.67 52.78 21.72
C PRO A 130 46.66 51.95 22.54
N GLY A 131 47.93 51.97 22.15
CA GLY A 131 49.01 51.26 22.84
C GLY A 131 50.38 51.55 22.23
N THR A 132 51.45 51.14 22.92
CA THR A 132 52.83 51.26 22.44
C THR A 132 53.18 50.09 21.51
N PHE A 133 53.84 50.36 20.39
CA PHE A 133 54.34 49.32 19.50
C PHE A 133 55.49 48.52 20.13
N GLU A 134 55.45 47.20 20.00
CA GLU A 134 56.52 46.27 20.38
C GLU A 134 57.41 45.96 19.18
N THR A 135 58.73 46.08 19.33
CA THR A 135 59.70 45.85 18.24
C THR A 135 60.11 44.38 18.18
N LEU A 136 59.89 43.73 17.02
CA LEU A 136 60.09 42.28 16.83
C LEU A 136 61.49 41.88 16.32
N GLY A 137 62.43 42.84 16.24
CA GLY A 137 63.78 42.65 15.71
C GLY A 137 63.92 43.04 14.24
N ARG A 138 65.17 43.17 13.78
CA ARG A 138 65.53 43.57 12.41
C ARG A 138 65.91 42.34 11.58
N ASN A 139 65.21 42.13 10.48
CA ASN A 139 65.50 41.04 9.55
C ASN A 139 66.13 41.59 8.26
N GLN A 140 67.22 40.98 7.81
CA GLN A 140 67.83 41.35 6.53
C GLN A 140 66.88 41.03 5.37
N LEU A 141 66.62 42.01 4.51
CA LEU A 141 65.94 41.79 3.22
C LEU A 141 66.99 41.37 2.20
N THR A 142 66.94 40.12 1.75
CA THR A 142 67.78 39.63 0.64
C THR A 142 67.29 40.23 -0.67
N ALA A 143 68.17 40.89 -1.42
CA ALA A 143 67.82 41.67 -2.60
C ALA A 143 67.11 40.84 -3.69
N THR A 144 65.93 41.27 -4.11
CA THR A 144 65.33 40.93 -5.41
C THR A 144 65.87 41.90 -6.46
N ALA A 145 66.18 41.40 -7.67
CA ALA A 145 66.80 42.19 -8.73
C ALA A 145 65.94 43.40 -9.14
N TYR A 146 66.32 44.59 -8.69
CA TYR A 146 65.68 45.86 -9.05
C TYR A 146 66.38 46.45 -10.29
N ALA A 147 65.77 46.30 -11.46
CA ALA A 147 66.30 46.86 -12.72
C ALA A 147 66.28 48.40 -12.78
N LEU A 148 65.70 49.08 -11.78
CA LEU A 148 65.70 50.55 -11.69
C LEU A 148 67.03 51.16 -11.20
N PHE A 149 67.95 50.41 -10.60
CA PHE A 149 69.28 50.95 -10.26
C PHE A 149 70.21 51.03 -11.50
N ALA A 150 69.91 50.29 -12.57
CA ALA A 150 70.68 50.34 -13.81
C ALA A 150 70.57 51.69 -14.54
N THR A 151 69.50 52.47 -14.30
CA THR A 151 69.33 53.80 -14.89
C THR A 151 70.08 54.91 -14.14
N SER A 152 70.65 54.63 -12.96
CA SER A 152 71.37 55.60 -12.14
C SER A 152 72.66 55.05 -11.50
N ALA A 153 73.19 53.94 -12.00
CA ALA A 153 74.42 53.34 -11.47
C ALA A 153 75.62 54.26 -11.78
N PRO A 154 76.33 54.78 -10.76
CA PRO A 154 77.51 55.62 -10.98
C PRO A 154 78.66 54.78 -11.54
N PHE A 155 79.44 55.36 -12.46
CA PHE A 155 80.53 54.68 -13.21
C PHE A 155 81.54 53.94 -12.30
N ALA A 156 81.75 54.43 -11.08
CA ALA A 156 82.64 53.84 -10.08
C ALA A 156 82.30 52.39 -9.67
N GLY A 157 81.07 51.90 -9.94
CA GLY A 157 80.64 50.54 -9.62
C GLY A 157 80.71 49.53 -10.78
N LEU A 158 81.14 49.94 -11.97
CA LEU A 158 81.17 49.09 -13.17
C LEU A 158 82.57 48.48 -13.39
N THR A 159 82.65 47.15 -13.48
CA THR A 159 83.90 46.46 -13.81
C THR A 159 84.07 46.37 -15.33
N GLY A 160 85.20 46.84 -15.88
CA GLY A 160 85.52 46.81 -17.31
C GLY A 160 85.54 48.17 -18.02
N VAL A 161 85.53 49.29 -17.27
CA VAL A 161 85.57 50.65 -17.83
C VAL A 161 86.97 50.96 -18.44
N PRO A 162 87.06 51.48 -19.68
CA PRO A 162 88.33 51.89 -20.29
C PRO A 162 89.05 52.97 -19.48
N ASN A 163 90.38 52.88 -19.33
CA ASN A 163 91.22 53.70 -18.43
C ASN A 163 91.07 55.25 -18.54
N GLY A 164 90.44 55.77 -19.59
CA GLY A 164 90.21 57.22 -19.78
C GLY A 164 88.88 57.75 -19.22
N LEU A 165 88.02 56.89 -18.68
CA LEU A 165 86.67 57.23 -18.17
C LEU A 165 86.46 56.70 -16.73
N ALA A 166 87.54 56.43 -16.01
CA ALA A 166 87.54 55.85 -14.67
C ALA A 166 88.15 56.81 -13.63
N ASP A 167 87.72 58.07 -13.62
CA ASP A 167 88.18 59.12 -12.69
C ASP A 167 87.24 59.36 -11.49
N GLY A 168 86.11 58.66 -11.44
CA GLY A 168 85.30 58.55 -10.21
C GLY A 168 84.31 59.69 -9.98
N ASP A 169 84.01 60.50 -10.99
CA ASP A 169 82.85 61.39 -11.02
C ASP A 169 81.89 61.05 -12.19
N ASN A 170 80.64 61.55 -12.15
CA ASN A 170 79.73 61.46 -13.28
C ASN A 170 80.06 62.67 -14.19
N ASP A 171 80.84 62.44 -15.24
CA ASP A 171 81.63 63.46 -15.92
C ASP A 171 80.81 64.68 -16.41
N THR A 172 81.32 65.87 -16.09
CA THR A 172 80.98 67.14 -16.77
C THR A 172 82.25 67.86 -17.26
N LEU A 173 83.43 67.23 -17.16
CA LEU A 173 84.70 67.81 -17.58
C LEU A 173 85.69 66.71 -18.04
N PHE A 174 85.74 66.45 -19.35
CA PHE A 174 86.80 65.65 -19.96
C PHE A 174 88.06 66.52 -20.18
N THR A 175 89.12 66.34 -19.39
CA THR A 175 90.44 66.95 -19.64
C THR A 175 91.37 65.96 -20.33
N ALA A 176 91.50 66.05 -21.66
CA ALA A 176 92.47 65.28 -22.42
C ALA A 176 93.89 65.86 -22.29
N THR A 177 94.84 65.01 -21.90
CA THR A 177 96.28 65.25 -21.94
C THR A 177 96.73 65.63 -23.37
N PRO A 178 97.73 66.52 -23.57
CA PRO A 178 97.95 67.21 -24.85
C PRO A 178 98.36 66.24 -25.99
N GLY A 179 97.57 66.20 -27.08
CA GLY A 179 97.95 65.50 -28.31
C GLY A 179 96.85 65.01 -29.25
N GLY A 180 95.55 65.23 -28.99
CA GLY A 180 94.46 64.56 -29.73
C GLY A 180 93.35 65.46 -30.27
N GLY A 181 93.63 66.29 -31.29
CA GLY A 181 92.74 66.60 -32.44
C GLY A 181 91.26 67.02 -32.28
N LEU A 182 90.71 67.24 -31.08
CA LEU A 182 89.31 67.62 -30.85
C LEU A 182 89.21 68.69 -29.75
N LEU A 183 88.44 69.74 -30.00
CA LEU A 183 88.13 70.81 -29.04
C LEU A 183 86.65 70.74 -28.64
N LEU A 184 86.37 70.75 -27.33
CA LEU A 184 85.04 70.83 -26.75
C LEU A 184 84.83 72.23 -26.16
N ASN A 185 83.84 72.98 -26.66
CA ASN A 185 83.43 74.26 -26.09
C ASN A 185 81.97 74.18 -25.65
N GLY A 186 81.74 74.14 -24.33
CA GLY A 186 80.43 73.80 -23.77
C GLY A 186 80.06 72.34 -24.09
N THR A 187 78.92 72.12 -24.73
CA THR A 187 78.39 70.78 -25.05
C THR A 187 78.58 70.37 -26.52
N ALA A 188 79.33 71.15 -27.30
CA ALA A 188 79.51 70.93 -28.74
C ALA A 188 80.97 70.59 -29.06
N PHE A 189 81.19 69.40 -29.62
CA PHE A 189 82.49 68.98 -30.14
C PHE A 189 82.72 69.59 -31.52
N SER A 190 83.92 70.12 -31.75
CA SER A 190 84.38 70.53 -33.09
C SER A 190 85.82 70.09 -33.35
N ALA A 191 86.13 69.74 -34.59
CA ALA A 191 87.45 69.27 -35.01
C ALA A 191 88.40 70.46 -35.28
N ASP A 192 89.62 70.39 -34.74
CA ASP A 192 90.66 71.41 -34.95
C ASP A 192 91.30 71.26 -36.33
N THR A 193 90.96 72.18 -37.25
CA THR A 193 91.41 72.17 -38.65
C THR A 193 92.87 72.59 -38.84
N THR A 194 93.58 72.95 -37.78
CA THR A 194 95.02 73.27 -37.85
C THR A 194 95.94 72.06 -37.68
N VAL A 195 95.39 70.91 -37.27
CA VAL A 195 96.14 69.64 -37.05
C VAL A 195 95.68 68.51 -37.99
N LEU A 196 94.64 68.73 -38.82
CA LEU A 196 94.22 67.81 -39.88
C LEU A 196 94.87 68.16 -41.23
N GLN A 197 95.84 67.34 -41.66
CA GLN A 197 96.59 67.49 -42.90
C GLN A 197 95.74 67.13 -44.15
N ARG A 198 95.58 68.10 -45.07
CA ARG A 198 94.98 67.96 -46.41
C ARG A 198 95.96 67.23 -47.35
N ARG A 199 95.59 66.07 -47.93
CA ARG A 199 96.52 65.22 -48.72
C ARG A 199 96.18 64.98 -50.21
N VAL A 200 95.17 65.63 -50.79
CA VAL A 200 94.78 65.38 -52.20
C VAL A 200 94.84 66.68 -53.02
N THR A 201 95.61 66.70 -54.12
CA THR A 201 95.71 67.86 -55.04
C THR A 201 95.26 67.57 -56.48
N GLY A 202 94.91 66.32 -56.82
CA GLY A 202 94.28 65.92 -58.09
C GLY A 202 92.83 65.46 -57.93
N ALA A 203 92.04 65.48 -59.02
CA ALA A 203 90.66 65.00 -59.06
C ALA A 203 90.48 63.91 -60.13
N CYS A 204 89.70 62.88 -59.83
CA CYS A 204 89.26 61.89 -60.81
C CYS A 204 88.07 62.44 -61.64
N PRO A 205 87.91 62.03 -62.91
CA PRO A 205 86.69 62.31 -63.67
C PRO A 205 85.46 61.81 -62.91
N ALA A 206 84.31 62.46 -63.06
CA ALA A 206 83.06 62.03 -62.44
C ALA A 206 82.74 60.57 -62.85
N GLY A 207 82.56 59.68 -61.86
CA GLY A 207 82.40 58.23 -62.06
C GLY A 207 83.66 57.39 -61.82
N SER A 208 84.68 57.94 -61.14
CA SER A 208 85.91 57.27 -60.75
C SER A 208 86.32 57.62 -59.30
N SER A 209 86.85 56.65 -58.55
CA SER A 209 87.38 56.83 -57.19
C SER A 209 88.92 56.74 -57.15
N ILE A 210 89.52 57.46 -56.20
CA ILE A 210 90.97 57.54 -56.02
C ILE A 210 91.44 56.26 -55.31
N ARG A 211 92.30 55.48 -55.98
CA ARG A 211 92.79 54.20 -55.45
C ARG A 211 94.09 54.34 -54.65
N THR A 212 94.96 55.22 -55.12
CA THR A 212 96.24 55.51 -54.49
C THR A 212 96.49 57.01 -54.54
N VAL A 213 96.89 57.61 -53.42
CA VAL A 213 97.44 58.97 -53.39
C VAL A 213 98.95 58.83 -53.30
N ASN A 214 99.65 59.25 -54.35
CA ASN A 214 101.10 59.21 -54.38
C ASN A 214 101.69 60.19 -53.38
N ALA A 215 102.93 59.96 -52.95
CA ALA A 215 103.60 60.78 -51.94
C ALA A 215 103.74 62.27 -52.34
N ASP A 216 103.56 62.60 -53.62
CA ASP A 216 103.58 63.96 -54.17
C ASP A 216 102.19 64.65 -54.23
N GLY A 217 101.11 63.96 -53.85
CA GLY A 217 99.75 64.50 -53.79
C GLY A 217 98.88 64.27 -55.03
N THR A 218 99.42 63.64 -56.09
CA THR A 218 98.65 63.22 -57.27
C THR A 218 97.83 61.95 -57.01
N VAL A 219 96.77 61.74 -57.81
CA VAL A 219 95.80 60.64 -57.61
C VAL A 219 95.80 59.66 -58.79
N GLU A 220 95.90 58.36 -58.50
CA GLU A 220 95.55 57.30 -59.45
C GLU A 220 94.06 56.95 -59.30
N CYS A 221 93.32 57.06 -60.40
CA CYS A 221 91.88 56.85 -60.43
C CYS A 221 91.55 55.45 -60.93
N GLU A 222 90.71 54.74 -60.20
CA GLU A 222 89.97 53.60 -60.74
C GLU A 222 88.58 54.08 -61.15
N SER A 223 88.01 53.56 -62.23
CA SER A 223 86.57 53.69 -62.48
C SER A 223 85.82 53.24 -61.23
N ASP A 224 84.89 54.05 -60.73
CA ASP A 224 83.98 53.61 -59.67
C ASP A 224 83.34 52.36 -60.24
N ASP A 225 83.35 51.32 -59.42
CA ASP A 225 82.52 50.17 -59.68
C ASP A 225 81.11 50.71 -59.91
N ALA A 226 80.74 50.80 -61.19
CA ALA A 226 79.41 50.49 -61.63
C ALA A 226 79.10 49.18 -60.92
N GLY A 227 78.40 49.29 -59.78
CA GLY A 227 77.89 48.20 -58.97
C GLY A 227 76.81 47.43 -59.73
N SER A 228 77.08 47.09 -60.99
CA SER A 228 76.73 45.82 -61.60
C SER A 228 77.40 44.70 -60.78
N GLY A 229 76.77 44.33 -59.67
CA GLY A 229 77.21 43.21 -58.84
C GLY A 229 76.43 43.18 -57.55
N GLY A 230 75.29 42.50 -57.57
CA GLY A 230 74.28 42.52 -56.50
C GLY A 230 74.77 42.10 -55.12
N ASN A 231 73.93 42.42 -54.12
CA ASN A 231 73.85 41.90 -52.75
C ASN A 231 74.30 42.82 -51.59
N PHE A 232 73.83 44.07 -51.51
CA PHE A 232 73.75 44.78 -50.22
C PHE A 232 72.56 45.77 -50.17
N TRP A 233 72.05 46.04 -48.95
CA TRP A 233 70.89 46.91 -48.69
C TRP A 233 71.34 48.34 -48.34
N SER A 234 70.84 49.34 -49.07
CA SER A 234 71.06 50.76 -48.74
C SER A 234 70.10 51.23 -47.64
N LEU A 235 70.62 51.94 -46.63
CA LEU A 235 69.82 52.58 -45.56
C LEU A 235 68.94 53.75 -46.05
N THR A 236 69.00 54.09 -47.35
CA THR A 236 68.21 55.17 -47.97
C THR A 236 67.24 54.68 -49.05
N GLY A 237 67.12 53.36 -49.27
CA GLY A 237 66.29 52.78 -50.33
C GLY A 237 66.94 52.83 -51.73
N ASN A 238 66.50 51.95 -52.64
CA ASN A 238 67.00 51.87 -54.02
C ASN A 238 66.19 52.82 -54.94
N SER A 239 66.79 53.28 -56.05
CA SER A 239 66.16 54.27 -56.95
C SER A 239 64.87 53.75 -57.60
N GLY A 240 63.77 54.51 -57.46
CA GLY A 240 62.46 54.20 -58.05
C GLY A 240 61.26 54.32 -57.09
N THR A 241 61.46 54.67 -55.81
CA THR A 241 60.36 54.84 -54.84
C THR A 241 60.43 56.00 -53.86
N THR A 242 59.25 56.32 -53.32
CA THR A 242 58.91 57.54 -52.60
C THR A 242 58.37 57.29 -51.17
N ALA A 243 58.90 56.31 -50.45
CA ALA A 243 58.70 56.19 -48.99
C ALA A 243 60.06 55.97 -48.30
N THR A 244 60.43 56.86 -47.39
CA THR A 244 61.83 57.20 -47.08
C THR A 244 62.66 56.18 -46.28
N ASN A 245 62.12 55.07 -45.74
CA ASN A 245 62.92 53.98 -45.12
C ASN A 245 62.10 52.67 -45.04
N PHE A 246 62.41 51.64 -45.84
CA PHE A 246 61.82 50.29 -45.70
C PHE A 246 62.82 49.20 -46.15
N VAL A 247 62.67 47.99 -45.61
CA VAL A 247 63.37 46.78 -46.10
C VAL A 247 62.41 46.04 -47.03
N GLY A 248 62.69 46.02 -48.34
CA GLY A 248 61.86 45.36 -49.34
C GLY A 248 62.24 45.66 -50.79
N THR A 249 61.39 45.22 -51.72
CA THR A 249 61.50 45.43 -53.17
C THR A 249 60.50 46.50 -53.63
N LEU A 250 60.76 47.14 -54.78
CA LEU A 250 59.89 48.16 -55.38
C LEU A 250 59.12 47.71 -56.60
N ASP A 251 59.57 46.61 -57.19
CA ASP A 251 58.92 45.95 -58.29
C ASP A 251 57.92 44.91 -57.77
N ALA A 252 57.12 44.35 -58.69
CA ALA A 252 56.22 43.25 -58.39
C ALA A 252 56.98 41.91 -58.24
N GLN A 253 58.10 41.92 -57.52
CA GLN A 253 58.90 40.74 -57.19
C GLN A 253 58.85 40.46 -55.69
N ALA A 254 58.81 39.18 -55.34
CA ALA A 254 58.76 38.74 -53.95
C ALA A 254 60.08 39.03 -53.22
N LEU A 255 60.00 39.36 -51.93
CA LEU A 255 61.15 39.48 -51.03
C LEU A 255 61.46 38.12 -50.41
N GLU A 256 62.67 37.60 -50.67
CA GLU A 256 63.14 36.33 -50.12
C GLU A 256 64.27 36.53 -49.11
N LEU A 257 64.07 36.08 -47.87
CA LEU A 257 65.13 36.05 -46.85
C LEU A 257 65.82 34.68 -46.87
N ARG A 258 67.14 34.67 -47.09
CA ARG A 258 67.95 33.45 -47.19
C ARG A 258 69.02 33.37 -46.11
N VAL A 259 69.27 32.15 -45.61
CA VAL A 259 70.41 31.81 -44.75
C VAL A 259 71.13 30.62 -45.36
N ASN A 260 72.45 30.72 -45.55
CA ASN A 260 73.25 29.71 -46.24
C ASN A 260 72.67 29.32 -47.63
N ASN A 261 72.21 30.31 -48.39
CA ASN A 261 71.56 30.16 -49.70
C ASN A 261 70.29 29.28 -49.71
N GLN A 262 69.65 29.08 -48.55
CA GLN A 262 68.35 28.42 -48.44
C GLN A 262 67.28 29.45 -48.09
N ARG A 263 66.10 29.35 -48.72
CA ARG A 263 64.94 30.18 -48.37
C ARG A 263 64.53 29.95 -46.93
N ARG A 264 64.42 31.02 -46.15
CA ARG A 264 63.94 30.99 -44.76
C ARG A 264 62.65 31.75 -44.56
N ALA A 265 62.39 32.80 -45.35
CA ALA A 265 61.09 33.44 -45.42
C ALA A 265 60.85 34.00 -46.83
N LEU A 266 59.59 34.05 -47.24
CA LEU A 266 59.12 34.65 -48.48
C LEU A 266 57.95 35.59 -48.17
N PHE A 267 58.05 36.83 -48.65
CA PHE A 267 56.96 37.79 -48.70
C PHE A 267 56.64 38.05 -50.17
N ASP A 268 55.52 37.54 -50.67
CA ASP A 268 55.19 37.64 -52.09
C ASP A 268 54.28 38.85 -52.42
N THR A 269 54.03 39.05 -53.71
CA THR A 269 53.21 40.17 -54.21
C THR A 269 51.71 40.02 -53.97
N ASN A 270 51.24 38.82 -53.61
CA ASN A 270 49.85 38.58 -53.24
C ASN A 270 49.60 38.82 -51.74
N GLY A 271 50.61 39.31 -51.01
CA GLY A 271 50.56 39.56 -49.58
C GLY A 271 50.71 38.30 -48.73
N ASN A 272 51.24 37.22 -49.30
CA ASN A 272 51.49 35.99 -48.55
C ASN A 272 52.81 36.07 -47.77
N VAL A 273 52.82 35.53 -46.55
CA VAL A 273 53.98 35.41 -45.67
C VAL A 273 54.27 33.94 -45.41
N ILE A 274 55.39 33.43 -45.92
CA ILE A 274 55.74 32.00 -45.85
C ILE A 274 57.11 31.85 -45.22
N GLU A 275 57.16 31.47 -43.94
CA GLU A 275 58.39 31.13 -43.25
C GLU A 275 58.73 29.64 -43.47
N GLY A 276 59.95 29.34 -43.91
CA GLY A 276 60.43 27.99 -44.23
C GLY A 276 60.53 27.69 -45.74
N ALA A 277 61.26 26.63 -46.09
CA ALA A 277 61.49 26.25 -47.48
C ALA A 277 60.45 25.25 -48.03
N SER A 278 60.00 24.32 -47.19
CA SER A 278 59.21 23.15 -47.58
C SER A 278 57.71 23.35 -47.40
N HIS A 279 57.15 24.45 -47.92
CA HIS A 279 55.72 24.79 -47.82
C HIS A 279 55.12 25.02 -49.20
N SER A 280 53.82 24.78 -49.33
CA SER A 280 53.06 25.08 -50.55
C SER A 280 51.97 26.12 -50.30
N VAL A 281 51.88 27.08 -51.20
CA VAL A 281 50.74 28.00 -51.30
C VAL A 281 50.21 27.87 -52.73
N ALA A 282 48.92 27.62 -52.89
CA ALA A 282 48.32 27.43 -54.21
C ALA A 282 48.37 28.73 -55.05
N ALA A 283 48.30 28.59 -56.38
CA ALA A 283 48.31 29.73 -57.28
C ALA A 283 47.09 30.64 -57.04
N ASN A 284 47.28 31.95 -57.13
CA ASN A 284 46.26 33.00 -56.91
C ASN A 284 45.73 33.13 -55.48
N VAL A 285 46.28 32.40 -54.51
CA VAL A 285 46.00 32.63 -53.09
C VAL A 285 46.60 33.98 -52.66
N ALA A 286 45.79 34.77 -51.95
CA ALA A 286 46.21 36.06 -51.38
C ALA A 286 46.10 36.08 -49.85
N SER A 287 47.00 36.83 -49.21
CA SER A 287 47.04 37.03 -47.75
C SER A 287 47.16 35.74 -46.91
N ALA A 288 47.81 34.71 -47.42
CA ALA A 288 48.13 33.50 -46.67
C ALA A 288 49.30 33.71 -45.70
N ALA A 289 49.28 33.02 -44.56
CA ALA A 289 50.37 33.07 -43.58
C ALA A 289 50.79 31.66 -43.16
N ILE A 290 52.09 31.34 -43.26
CA ILE A 290 52.69 30.12 -42.73
C ILE A 290 53.86 30.52 -41.83
N GLY A 291 53.75 30.30 -40.52
CA GLY A 291 54.75 30.69 -39.52
C GLY A 291 55.92 29.72 -39.32
N GLY A 292 56.10 28.73 -40.22
CA GLY A 292 57.21 27.78 -40.18
C GLY A 292 56.81 26.30 -40.27
N GLY A 293 57.77 25.42 -39.96
CA GLY A 293 57.57 23.97 -39.88
C GLY A 293 57.98 23.20 -41.13
N ASN A 294 57.23 22.14 -41.48
CA ASN A 294 57.55 21.29 -42.63
C ASN A 294 56.31 20.79 -43.38
N ASN A 295 56.24 20.99 -44.69
CA ASN A 295 55.22 20.45 -45.58
C ASN A 295 53.78 20.91 -45.27
N ASN A 296 53.65 22.16 -44.82
CA ASN A 296 52.34 22.81 -44.63
C ASN A 296 51.82 23.40 -45.94
N SER A 297 50.51 23.38 -46.15
CA SER A 297 49.85 23.81 -47.38
C SER A 297 48.70 24.79 -47.13
N VAL A 298 48.72 25.95 -47.79
CA VAL A 298 47.56 26.85 -47.84
C VAL A 298 47.00 26.86 -49.27
N THR A 299 45.74 26.49 -49.44
CA THR A 299 45.12 26.38 -50.77
C THR A 299 44.15 27.49 -51.11
N ASP A 300 43.69 28.24 -50.11
CA ASP A 300 42.67 29.27 -50.22
C ASP A 300 43.15 30.59 -49.58
N SER A 301 42.60 31.71 -50.05
CA SER A 301 42.95 33.05 -49.58
C SER A 301 42.73 33.21 -48.07
N ARG A 302 43.55 34.05 -47.43
CA ARG A 302 43.53 34.32 -45.98
C ARG A 302 43.74 33.08 -45.09
N GLY A 303 44.18 31.95 -45.64
CA GLY A 303 44.51 30.77 -44.87
C GLY A 303 45.73 31.00 -43.98
N THR A 304 45.68 30.52 -42.73
CA THR A 304 46.75 30.71 -41.74
C THR A 304 47.19 29.38 -41.14
N ILE A 305 48.50 29.13 -41.14
CA ILE A 305 49.12 28.00 -40.45
C ILE A 305 50.22 28.52 -39.54
N GLY A 306 50.07 28.39 -38.21
CA GLY A 306 51.05 28.88 -37.24
C GLY A 306 52.38 28.11 -37.26
N GLY A 307 52.37 26.84 -37.69
CA GLY A 307 53.58 26.02 -37.82
C GLY A 307 53.27 24.52 -37.92
N GLY A 308 54.18 23.67 -37.43
CA GLY A 308 53.99 22.21 -37.40
C GLY A 308 54.30 21.51 -38.71
N ALA A 309 53.74 20.32 -38.96
CA ALA A 309 54.01 19.56 -40.18
C ALA A 309 52.76 18.96 -40.82
N GLN A 310 52.72 18.94 -42.16
CA GLN A 310 51.63 18.36 -42.96
C GLN A 310 50.25 18.97 -42.68
N ASN A 311 50.19 20.22 -42.21
CA ASN A 311 48.92 20.90 -41.97
C ASN A 311 48.37 21.51 -43.27
N VAL A 312 47.05 21.51 -43.43
CA VAL A 312 46.34 22.06 -44.58
C VAL A 312 45.33 23.10 -44.11
N ALA A 313 45.36 24.29 -44.71
CA ALA A 313 44.36 25.34 -44.56
C ALA A 313 43.76 25.67 -45.94
N GLY A 314 42.49 25.32 -46.13
CA GLY A 314 41.76 25.39 -47.39
C GLY A 314 41.41 24.00 -47.96
N ASN A 315 40.56 23.94 -48.99
CA ASN A 315 39.98 22.69 -49.49
C ASN A 315 40.67 22.09 -50.73
N GLY A 316 41.62 22.82 -51.32
CA GLY A 316 42.38 22.38 -52.49
C GLY A 316 41.57 22.27 -53.78
N ASP A 317 40.40 22.90 -53.87
CA ASP A 317 39.63 22.97 -55.12
C ASP A 317 40.13 24.10 -56.05
N SER A 318 39.43 24.32 -57.17
CA SER A 318 39.83 25.34 -58.15
C SER A 318 39.55 26.79 -57.72
N SER A 319 38.75 26.99 -56.68
CA SER A 319 38.38 28.28 -56.12
C SER A 319 39.25 28.56 -54.90
N VAL A 320 39.77 29.79 -54.80
CA VAL A 320 40.55 30.23 -53.63
C VAL A 320 39.69 30.99 -52.60
N ASP A 321 38.40 31.17 -52.86
CA ASP A 321 37.50 32.07 -52.12
C ASP A 321 36.34 31.36 -51.39
N ASN A 322 36.34 30.02 -51.34
CA ASN A 322 35.25 29.24 -50.75
C ASN A 322 35.64 28.52 -49.45
N ALA A 323 36.93 28.41 -49.13
CA ALA A 323 37.44 28.04 -47.81
C ALA A 323 38.34 29.13 -47.18
N THR A 324 38.04 30.40 -47.49
CA THR A 324 38.80 31.56 -47.02
C THR A 324 38.91 31.62 -45.50
N GLY A 325 40.05 32.05 -44.97
CA GLY A 325 40.24 32.27 -43.53
C GLY A 325 40.39 30.98 -42.70
N ALA A 326 40.53 29.82 -43.35
CA ALA A 326 40.83 28.58 -42.66
C ALA A 326 42.13 28.71 -41.84
N THR A 327 42.12 28.29 -40.59
CA THR A 327 43.21 28.50 -39.65
C THR A 327 43.63 27.21 -38.97
N VAL A 328 44.93 26.92 -38.95
CA VAL A 328 45.55 25.83 -38.18
C VAL A 328 46.65 26.42 -37.29
N GLY A 329 46.51 26.34 -35.97
CA GLY A 329 47.52 26.87 -35.04
C GLY A 329 48.87 26.15 -35.10
N GLY A 330 48.88 24.86 -35.47
CA GLY A 330 50.08 24.03 -35.65
C GLY A 330 49.79 22.53 -35.58
N GLY A 331 50.76 21.73 -35.12
CA GLY A 331 50.59 20.28 -34.93
C GLY A 331 51.00 19.44 -36.15
N PHE A 332 50.47 18.22 -36.24
CA PHE A 332 50.77 17.26 -37.30
C PHE A 332 49.52 16.84 -38.07
N ALA A 333 49.54 16.93 -39.40
CA ALA A 333 48.48 16.39 -40.28
C ALA A 333 47.06 16.91 -39.97
N ASN A 334 46.90 18.19 -39.58
CA ASN A 334 45.59 18.78 -39.37
C ASN A 334 45.05 19.47 -40.64
N SER A 335 43.75 19.38 -40.89
CA SER A 335 43.10 19.86 -42.11
C SER A 335 41.91 20.77 -41.80
N ALA A 336 42.09 22.09 -41.90
CA ALA A 336 41.01 23.06 -41.84
C ALA A 336 40.52 23.34 -43.27
N LEU A 337 39.41 22.74 -43.69
CA LEU A 337 38.96 22.70 -45.09
C LEU A 337 37.76 23.62 -45.37
N GLY A 338 37.04 24.08 -44.35
CA GLY A 338 35.88 24.96 -44.51
C GLY A 338 36.19 26.45 -44.42
N ASN A 339 35.28 27.31 -44.91
CA ASN A 339 35.38 28.75 -44.73
C ASN A 339 35.42 29.13 -43.24
N SER A 340 36.47 29.86 -42.84
CA SER A 340 36.72 30.24 -41.45
C SER A 340 36.75 29.05 -40.48
N ALA A 341 37.06 27.85 -40.98
CA ALA A 341 37.26 26.67 -40.14
C ALA A 341 38.55 26.83 -39.32
N THR A 342 38.52 26.43 -38.06
CA THR A 342 39.64 26.65 -37.13
C THR A 342 40.06 25.36 -36.45
N ILE A 343 41.36 25.06 -36.50
CA ILE A 343 41.99 24.00 -35.72
C ILE A 343 43.07 24.60 -34.84
N GLY A 344 42.98 24.46 -33.51
CA GLY A 344 43.98 25.00 -32.59
C GLY A 344 45.35 24.28 -32.66
N GLY A 345 45.35 22.99 -33.03
CA GLY A 345 46.55 22.17 -33.23
C GLY A 345 46.26 20.67 -33.12
N GLY A 346 47.23 19.88 -32.64
CA GLY A 346 47.06 18.44 -32.39
C GLY A 346 47.55 17.54 -33.53
N ASN A 347 47.02 16.33 -33.62
CA ASN A 347 47.42 15.33 -34.60
C ASN A 347 46.22 14.77 -35.37
N GLY A 348 46.16 14.95 -36.69
CA GLY A 348 45.17 14.30 -37.55
C GLY A 348 43.74 14.86 -37.41
N ASN A 349 43.57 16.10 -36.97
CA ASN A 349 42.23 16.70 -36.82
C ASN A 349 41.72 17.27 -38.15
N SER A 350 40.40 17.24 -38.37
CA SER A 350 39.74 17.77 -39.55
C SER A 350 38.59 18.70 -39.16
N ALA A 351 38.57 19.90 -39.74
CA ALA A 351 37.47 20.87 -39.64
C ALA A 351 36.96 21.13 -41.07
N GLY A 352 35.97 20.37 -41.49
CA GLY A 352 35.57 20.19 -42.89
C GLY A 352 34.59 21.22 -43.46
N ALA A 353 33.91 22.00 -42.62
CA ALA A 353 32.81 22.86 -43.02
C ALA A 353 32.93 24.30 -42.50
N THR A 354 32.05 25.17 -42.98
CA THR A 354 32.06 26.60 -42.62
C THR A 354 31.85 26.78 -41.11
N PHE A 355 32.72 27.57 -40.47
CA PHE A 355 32.76 27.80 -39.02
C PHE A 355 32.98 26.55 -38.15
N ALA A 356 33.40 25.43 -38.73
CA ALA A 356 33.75 24.24 -37.96
C ALA A 356 35.00 24.51 -37.10
N THR A 357 34.97 24.12 -35.83
CA THR A 357 36.05 24.39 -34.87
C THR A 357 36.52 23.11 -34.20
N VAL A 358 37.82 22.86 -34.19
CA VAL A 358 38.46 21.82 -33.38
C VAL A 358 39.57 22.46 -32.54
N ALA A 359 39.42 22.52 -31.23
CA ALA A 359 40.42 23.18 -30.38
C ALA A 359 41.78 22.42 -30.36
N GLY A 360 41.79 21.11 -30.62
CA GLY A 360 43.00 20.28 -30.74
C GLY A 360 42.72 18.78 -30.60
N GLY A 361 43.69 18.02 -30.10
CA GLY A 361 43.53 16.59 -29.81
C GLY A 361 44.04 15.66 -30.92
N ASN A 362 43.52 14.44 -30.98
CA ASN A 362 43.94 13.42 -31.94
C ASN A 362 42.76 12.91 -32.78
N GLY A 363 42.81 13.04 -34.10
CA GLY A 363 41.84 12.39 -34.99
C GLY A 363 40.40 12.91 -34.92
N ASN A 364 40.16 14.13 -34.43
CA ASN A 364 38.81 14.68 -34.31
C ASN A 364 38.29 15.21 -35.65
N GLN A 365 37.00 15.06 -35.93
CA GLN A 365 36.37 15.40 -37.21
C GLN A 365 35.11 16.26 -37.02
N ALA A 366 35.18 17.53 -37.37
CA ALA A 366 34.08 18.49 -37.34
C ALA A 366 33.63 18.78 -38.78
N ASN A 367 32.58 18.11 -39.26
CA ASN A 367 32.31 17.96 -40.70
C ASN A 367 31.14 18.82 -41.22
N GLN A 368 30.33 19.41 -40.33
CA GLN A 368 29.14 20.21 -40.71
C GLN A 368 29.21 21.66 -40.22
N PHE A 369 28.31 22.50 -40.75
CA PHE A 369 28.23 23.93 -40.44
C PHE A 369 28.20 24.19 -38.92
N ALA A 370 29.11 25.06 -38.46
CA ALA A 370 29.22 25.52 -37.07
C ALA A 370 29.34 24.38 -36.03
N THR A 371 29.94 23.24 -36.40
CA THR A 371 30.26 22.17 -35.44
C THR A 371 31.46 22.54 -34.57
N THR A 372 31.45 22.11 -33.31
CA THR A 372 32.52 22.40 -32.35
C THR A 372 33.00 21.14 -31.67
N ILE A 373 34.31 20.89 -31.71
CA ILE A 373 34.98 19.86 -30.92
C ILE A 373 36.01 20.53 -30.01
N GLY A 374 35.81 20.44 -28.70
CA GLY A 374 36.71 21.03 -27.69
C GLY A 374 38.04 20.30 -27.52
N GLY A 375 38.21 19.10 -28.12
CA GLY A 375 39.44 18.33 -28.14
C GLY A 375 39.19 16.83 -28.02
N GLY A 376 40.13 16.11 -27.39
CA GLY A 376 40.00 14.66 -27.15
C GLY A 376 40.53 13.79 -28.29
N SER A 377 40.03 12.56 -28.39
CA SER A 377 40.51 11.56 -29.36
C SER A 377 39.38 10.96 -30.18
N ALA A 378 39.50 10.98 -31.51
CA ALA A 378 38.57 10.36 -32.45
C ALA A 378 37.09 10.77 -32.28
N ASN A 379 36.82 12.00 -31.84
CA ASN A 379 35.46 12.52 -31.76
C ASN A 379 34.98 12.97 -33.14
N VAL A 380 33.69 12.78 -33.42
CA VAL A 380 33.08 13.15 -34.70
C VAL A 380 31.83 13.98 -34.44
N ALA A 381 31.79 15.18 -35.02
CA ALA A 381 30.62 16.05 -35.06
C ALA A 381 30.21 16.25 -36.52
N ASP A 382 29.19 15.50 -36.95
CA ASP A 382 28.78 15.39 -38.35
C ASP A 382 27.32 15.84 -38.55
N GLU A 383 26.85 16.80 -37.76
CA GLU A 383 25.53 17.42 -37.90
C GLU A 383 25.56 18.92 -37.57
N ILE A 384 24.69 19.72 -38.18
CA ILE A 384 24.70 21.20 -38.05
C ILE A 384 24.64 21.64 -36.57
N GLY A 385 25.58 22.47 -36.14
CA GLY A 385 25.66 22.97 -34.77
C GLY A 385 25.97 21.92 -33.71
N GLY A 386 26.36 20.70 -34.11
CA GLY A 386 26.74 19.62 -33.21
C GLY A 386 27.97 20.00 -32.37
N THR A 387 27.89 19.76 -31.06
CA THR A 387 28.98 20.08 -30.12
C THR A 387 29.47 18.82 -29.40
N VAL A 388 30.78 18.60 -29.40
CA VAL A 388 31.45 17.61 -28.56
C VAL A 388 32.51 18.34 -27.74
N ALA A 389 32.28 18.53 -26.44
CA ALA A 389 33.23 19.28 -25.61
C ALA A 389 34.57 18.56 -25.42
N GLY A 390 34.63 17.23 -25.58
CA GLY A 390 35.86 16.44 -25.53
C GLY A 390 35.61 14.93 -25.41
N GLY A 391 36.55 14.20 -24.80
CA GLY A 391 36.43 12.75 -24.58
C GLY A 391 37.00 11.90 -25.71
N ALA A 392 36.55 10.65 -25.83
CA ALA A 392 37.04 9.70 -26.83
C ALA A 392 35.93 8.99 -27.60
N ILE A 393 36.02 8.97 -28.93
CA ILE A 393 35.11 8.20 -29.81
C ILE A 393 33.63 8.65 -29.64
N ASN A 394 33.39 9.92 -29.29
CA ASN A 394 32.03 10.44 -29.22
C ASN A 394 31.53 10.84 -30.61
N LYS A 395 30.26 10.57 -30.90
CA LYS A 395 29.70 10.72 -32.24
C LYS A 395 28.38 11.50 -32.21
N VAL A 396 28.37 12.70 -32.76
CA VAL A 396 27.13 13.37 -33.18
C VAL A 396 26.93 13.03 -34.65
N VAL A 397 25.90 12.25 -34.96
CA VAL A 397 25.66 11.71 -36.31
C VAL A 397 24.42 12.28 -36.98
N PRO A 398 24.39 12.27 -38.32
CA PRO A 398 23.17 12.49 -39.07
C PRO A 398 22.18 11.36 -38.78
N GLY A 399 21.20 11.64 -37.93
CA GLY A 399 20.01 10.82 -37.73
C GLY A 399 18.76 11.61 -38.10
N VAL A 400 17.74 11.62 -37.24
CA VAL A 400 16.52 12.42 -37.44
C VAL A 400 16.85 13.90 -37.16
N ASN A 401 17.61 14.53 -38.07
CA ASN A 401 18.10 15.92 -37.98
C ASN A 401 18.74 16.24 -36.62
N ALA A 402 19.90 15.67 -36.26
CA ALA A 402 20.55 15.88 -34.95
C ALA A 402 21.13 17.29 -34.70
N GLN A 403 20.46 18.31 -35.25
CA GLN A 403 20.87 19.70 -35.18
C GLN A 403 20.96 20.16 -33.72
N TYR A 404 22.02 20.89 -33.40
CA TYR A 404 22.28 21.43 -32.06
C TYR A 404 22.41 20.36 -30.96
N ALA A 405 22.70 19.12 -31.32
CA ALA A 405 23.00 18.05 -30.37
C ALA A 405 24.31 18.32 -29.61
N THR A 406 24.35 17.94 -28.33
CA THR A 406 25.50 18.19 -27.46
C THR A 406 25.97 16.93 -26.76
N ILE A 407 27.28 16.67 -26.81
CA ILE A 407 27.97 15.70 -25.97
C ILE A 407 28.98 16.46 -25.09
N GLY A 408 28.78 16.46 -23.78
CA GLY A 408 29.66 17.14 -22.82
C GLY A 408 31.00 16.43 -22.59
N GLY A 409 31.16 15.17 -23.01
CA GLY A 409 32.42 14.44 -22.93
C GLY A 409 32.21 12.92 -22.85
N GLY A 410 33.16 12.22 -22.24
CA GLY A 410 33.07 10.77 -22.00
C GLY A 410 33.59 9.89 -23.15
N THR A 411 33.19 8.62 -23.19
CA THR A 411 33.69 7.65 -24.17
C THR A 411 32.55 6.96 -24.91
N ARG A 412 32.62 6.88 -26.25
CA ARG A 412 31.68 6.17 -27.13
C ARG A 412 30.22 6.65 -27.08
N ASN A 413 29.95 7.87 -26.61
CA ASN A 413 28.59 8.41 -26.62
C ASN A 413 28.13 8.72 -28.06
N THR A 414 26.87 8.42 -28.36
CA THR A 414 26.27 8.68 -29.68
C THR A 414 24.99 9.50 -29.53
N VAL A 415 24.88 10.58 -30.30
CA VAL A 415 23.65 11.39 -30.42
C VAL A 415 23.21 11.44 -31.87
N SER A 416 21.92 11.20 -32.13
CA SER A 416 21.36 11.11 -33.49
C SER A 416 20.00 11.81 -33.70
N ALA A 417 19.55 12.63 -32.74
CA ALA A 417 18.31 13.41 -32.87
C ALA A 417 18.44 14.86 -32.41
N ALA A 418 17.57 15.72 -32.94
CA ALA A 418 17.66 17.18 -32.75
C ALA A 418 17.56 17.56 -31.28
N GLY A 419 18.45 18.47 -30.83
CA GLY A 419 18.47 18.98 -29.46
C GLY A 419 18.76 17.95 -28.37
N ALA A 420 19.08 16.70 -28.73
CA ALA A 420 19.41 15.67 -27.75
C ALA A 420 20.76 15.97 -27.11
N THR A 421 20.87 15.69 -25.81
CA THR A 421 22.03 16.03 -25.00
C THR A 421 22.49 14.84 -24.18
N ILE A 422 23.80 14.56 -24.23
CA ILE A 422 24.48 13.68 -23.30
C ILE A 422 25.47 14.55 -22.52
N ALA A 423 25.19 14.83 -21.24
CA ALA A 423 26.05 15.72 -20.45
C ALA A 423 27.44 15.11 -20.18
N GLY A 424 27.56 13.78 -20.18
CA GLY A 424 28.82 13.04 -20.08
C GLY A 424 28.58 11.55 -19.85
N GLY A 425 29.63 10.80 -19.51
CA GLY A 425 29.53 9.36 -19.21
C GLY A 425 30.20 8.46 -20.25
N GLY A 426 30.41 7.20 -19.87
CA GLY A 426 31.23 6.24 -20.62
C GLY A 426 32.41 5.74 -19.77
N ILE A 427 32.34 4.45 -19.44
CA ILE A 427 33.12 3.59 -18.53
C ILE A 427 32.63 3.55 -17.07
N VAL A 428 31.96 2.44 -16.71
CA VAL A 428 32.01 1.85 -15.37
C VAL A 428 32.52 0.41 -15.49
N SER A 429 33.80 0.17 -15.19
CA SER A 429 34.33 -1.19 -15.03
C SER A 429 34.10 -1.66 -13.59
N ALA A 430 32.98 -2.33 -13.33
CA ALA A 430 32.69 -2.91 -12.03
C ALA A 430 32.56 -4.46 -12.01
N SER A 431 32.85 -5.17 -13.11
CA SER A 431 32.62 -6.64 -13.16
C SER A 431 33.71 -7.49 -13.83
N GLY A 432 34.92 -6.97 -14.05
CA GLY A 432 36.02 -7.81 -14.57
C GLY A 432 35.79 -8.42 -15.97
N GLN A 433 34.77 -7.97 -16.70
CA GLN A 433 34.56 -8.32 -18.09
C GLN A 433 35.41 -7.40 -18.98
N THR A 434 36.56 -7.91 -19.40
CA THR A 434 37.39 -7.28 -20.43
C THR A 434 36.65 -7.28 -21.76
N GLY A 435 36.19 -6.12 -22.27
CA GLY A 435 36.04 -5.97 -23.72
C GLY A 435 34.91 -5.11 -24.30
N VAL A 436 33.88 -4.70 -23.55
CA VAL A 436 32.79 -3.88 -24.11
C VAL A 436 32.67 -2.57 -23.35
N PHE A 437 32.85 -1.48 -24.09
CA PHE A 437 32.76 -0.11 -23.58
C PHE A 437 31.42 0.45 -24.03
N ASP A 438 30.38 0.31 -23.21
CA ASP A 438 29.03 0.75 -23.60
C ASP A 438 28.90 2.26 -23.39
N GLY A 439 28.87 2.98 -24.52
CA GLY A 439 28.59 4.41 -24.55
C GLY A 439 27.09 4.68 -24.49
N ASN A 440 26.72 5.89 -24.06
CA ASN A 440 25.31 6.27 -23.99
C ASN A 440 24.78 6.64 -25.39
N THR A 441 23.51 6.34 -25.66
CA THR A 441 22.84 6.62 -26.94
C THR A 441 21.62 7.50 -26.74
N ALA A 442 21.62 8.72 -27.27
CA ALA A 442 20.46 9.62 -27.27
C ALA A 442 19.95 9.82 -28.71
N SER A 443 18.81 9.21 -29.03
CA SER A 443 18.24 9.17 -30.39
C SER A 443 16.80 9.69 -30.47
N GLY A 444 16.21 10.11 -29.35
CA GLY A 444 14.91 10.80 -29.34
C GLY A 444 15.06 12.32 -29.47
N PHE A 445 14.07 12.98 -30.07
CA PHE A 445 14.05 14.45 -30.16
C PHE A 445 14.12 15.09 -28.77
N SER A 446 15.11 15.94 -28.52
CA SER A 446 15.37 16.56 -27.20
C SER A 446 15.52 15.54 -26.05
N ALA A 447 15.98 14.33 -26.34
CA ALA A 447 16.28 13.33 -25.31
C ALA A 447 17.49 13.77 -24.47
N PHE A 448 17.51 13.41 -23.19
CA PHE A 448 18.57 13.80 -22.26
C PHE A 448 19.15 12.58 -21.54
N ILE A 449 20.49 12.47 -21.54
CA ILE A 449 21.22 11.55 -20.69
C ILE A 449 22.19 12.36 -19.82
N GLY A 450 22.05 12.26 -18.50
CA GLY A 450 22.86 13.01 -17.55
C GLY A 450 24.27 12.45 -17.37
N ALA A 451 24.39 11.13 -17.16
CA ALA A 451 25.67 10.46 -16.93
C ALA A 451 25.55 8.94 -17.15
N GLY A 452 26.55 8.17 -16.73
CA GLY A 452 26.51 6.71 -16.68
C GLY A 452 27.12 6.02 -17.90
N ALA A 453 26.83 4.73 -18.06
CA ALA A 453 27.31 3.89 -19.16
C ALA A 453 26.17 3.03 -19.73
N GLY A 454 26.18 2.79 -21.04
CA GLY A 454 25.18 1.96 -21.72
C GLY A 454 23.74 2.48 -21.69
N ASN A 455 23.49 3.71 -21.24
CA ASN A 455 22.13 4.23 -21.17
C ASN A 455 21.61 4.62 -22.56
N THR A 456 20.33 4.36 -22.83
CA THR A 456 19.65 4.68 -24.08
C THR A 456 18.43 5.55 -23.83
N ALA A 457 18.36 6.72 -24.47
CA ALA A 457 17.19 7.59 -24.48
C ALA A 457 16.72 7.81 -25.93
N SER A 458 15.72 7.03 -26.35
CA SER A 458 15.23 7.00 -27.74
C SER A 458 13.84 7.60 -27.93
N GLY A 459 13.08 7.79 -26.85
CA GLY A 459 11.80 8.50 -26.89
C GLY A 459 11.96 10.01 -27.01
N THR A 460 10.99 10.68 -27.63
CA THR A 460 10.93 12.15 -27.67
C THR A 460 10.86 12.70 -26.23
N GLN A 461 11.78 13.60 -25.89
CA GLN A 461 11.95 14.16 -24.54
C GLN A 461 12.12 13.09 -23.46
N ALA A 462 12.64 11.91 -23.82
CA ALA A 462 12.98 10.88 -22.85
C ALA A 462 14.19 11.32 -22.02
N VAL A 463 14.18 10.96 -20.74
CA VAL A 463 15.21 11.35 -19.77
C VAL A 463 15.80 10.12 -19.11
N VAL A 464 17.11 9.99 -19.15
CA VAL A 464 17.86 9.08 -18.27
C VAL A 464 18.85 9.90 -17.46
N SER A 465 18.63 10.06 -16.15
CA SER A 465 19.51 10.95 -15.36
C SER A 465 20.91 10.34 -15.14
N GLY A 466 21.04 9.01 -15.13
CA GLY A 466 22.32 8.31 -15.00
C GLY A 466 22.19 6.79 -14.88
N GLY A 467 23.20 6.12 -14.32
CA GLY A 467 23.18 4.67 -14.07
C GLY A 467 23.83 3.82 -15.16
N HIS A 468 23.47 2.53 -15.23
CA HIS A 468 24.02 1.56 -16.15
C HIS A 468 22.92 0.85 -16.95
N ASP A 469 23.03 0.79 -18.28
CA ASP A 469 22.09 0.07 -19.16
C ASP A 469 20.61 0.43 -18.99
N ASN A 470 20.30 1.67 -18.60
CA ASN A 470 18.91 2.10 -18.50
C ASN A 470 18.37 2.52 -19.87
N VAL A 471 17.12 2.19 -20.16
CA VAL A 471 16.45 2.47 -21.43
C VAL A 471 15.20 3.33 -21.18
N ALA A 472 15.14 4.51 -21.77
CA ALA A 472 13.94 5.33 -21.85
C ALA A 472 13.51 5.48 -23.32
N SER A 473 12.53 4.67 -23.75
CA SER A 473 12.10 4.58 -25.15
C SER A 473 10.71 5.17 -25.40
N GLY A 474 9.90 5.34 -24.36
CA GLY A 474 8.61 6.02 -24.44
C GLY A 474 8.74 7.54 -24.58
N GLN A 475 7.76 8.18 -25.22
CA GLN A 475 7.69 9.64 -25.24
C GLN A 475 7.50 10.19 -23.82
N PHE A 476 8.29 11.19 -23.43
CA PHE A 476 8.36 11.74 -22.05
C PHE A 476 8.73 10.70 -20.97
N ALA A 477 9.23 9.52 -21.37
CA ALA A 477 9.62 8.50 -20.40
C ALA A 477 10.84 8.95 -19.59
N THR A 478 10.86 8.61 -18.31
CA THR A 478 11.93 9.01 -17.39
C THR A 478 12.46 7.81 -16.63
N VAL A 479 13.77 7.63 -16.66
CA VAL A 479 14.51 6.75 -15.74
C VAL A 479 15.45 7.62 -14.92
N ALA A 480 15.20 7.74 -13.62
CA ALA A 480 16.01 8.59 -12.76
C ALA A 480 17.40 8.00 -12.43
N GLY A 481 17.61 6.69 -12.63
CA GLY A 481 18.92 6.03 -12.47
C GLY A 481 18.81 4.52 -12.31
N GLY A 482 19.79 3.91 -11.64
CA GLY A 482 19.83 2.47 -11.37
C GLY A 482 20.54 1.64 -12.45
N GLN A 483 20.23 0.36 -12.51
CA GLN A 483 20.80 -0.60 -13.44
C GLN A 483 19.70 -1.31 -14.23
N VAL A 484 19.86 -1.42 -15.56
CA VAL A 484 19.01 -2.24 -16.44
C VAL A 484 17.51 -1.93 -16.30
N ASN A 485 17.15 -0.67 -16.01
CA ASN A 485 15.75 -0.27 -15.92
C ASN A 485 15.22 0.18 -17.29
N GLU A 486 13.96 -0.11 -17.59
CA GLU A 486 13.29 0.24 -18.83
C GLU A 486 12.01 1.05 -18.59
N ALA A 487 11.91 2.25 -19.16
CA ALA A 487 10.69 3.03 -19.27
C ALA A 487 10.28 3.15 -20.75
N ALA A 488 9.33 2.32 -21.18
CA ALA A 488 8.91 2.19 -22.58
C ALA A 488 7.53 2.78 -22.89
N GLY A 489 6.68 2.95 -21.87
CA GLY A 489 5.35 3.55 -22.04
C GLY A 489 5.40 5.07 -22.28
N PHE A 490 4.39 5.63 -22.94
CA PHE A 490 4.15 7.07 -22.97
C PHE A 490 4.08 7.62 -21.53
N GLU A 491 4.92 8.58 -21.13
CA GLU A 491 5.04 9.06 -19.74
C GLU A 491 5.37 7.96 -18.71
N GLY A 492 6.03 6.87 -19.14
CA GLY A 492 6.51 5.82 -18.24
C GLY A 492 7.60 6.34 -17.29
N PHE A 493 7.53 5.99 -16.02
CA PHE A 493 8.47 6.45 -15.00
C PHE A 493 9.10 5.28 -14.25
N VAL A 494 10.43 5.26 -14.19
CA VAL A 494 11.20 4.42 -13.25
C VAL A 494 12.07 5.30 -12.36
N GLY A 495 11.85 5.23 -11.05
CA GLY A 495 12.60 6.03 -10.08
C GLY A 495 14.03 5.53 -9.81
N GLY A 496 14.34 4.28 -10.13
CA GLY A 496 15.67 3.67 -9.98
C GLY A 496 15.59 2.15 -9.78
N GLY A 497 16.58 1.57 -9.09
CA GLY A 497 16.62 0.14 -8.80
C GLY A 497 17.33 -0.70 -9.86
N ASP A 498 17.03 -2.00 -9.90
CA ASP A 498 17.67 -2.98 -10.78
C ASP A 498 16.63 -3.77 -11.59
N GLY A 499 16.68 -3.69 -12.92
CA GLY A 499 15.82 -4.52 -13.79
C GLY A 499 14.33 -4.19 -13.75
N ASN A 500 13.92 -2.95 -13.46
CA ASN A 500 12.50 -2.57 -13.42
C ASN A 500 11.99 -2.12 -14.78
N HIS A 501 10.74 -2.48 -15.13
CA HIS A 501 10.10 -2.16 -16.40
C HIS A 501 8.79 -1.38 -16.20
N ALA A 502 8.71 -0.16 -16.72
CA ALA A 502 7.50 0.67 -16.82
C ALA A 502 7.08 0.75 -18.30
N ILE A 503 6.30 -0.23 -18.75
CA ILE A 503 5.99 -0.47 -20.17
C ILE A 503 4.63 0.10 -20.57
N GLY A 504 3.66 0.14 -19.64
CA GLY A 504 2.34 0.73 -19.89
C GLY A 504 2.38 2.26 -20.00
N GLY A 505 1.43 2.86 -20.73
CA GLY A 505 1.28 4.32 -20.73
C GLY A 505 1.04 4.86 -19.32
N ARG A 506 1.67 5.97 -18.93
CA ARG A 506 1.60 6.56 -17.57
C ARG A 506 1.94 5.57 -16.44
N SER A 507 2.64 4.47 -16.75
CA SER A 507 3.02 3.47 -15.75
C SER A 507 4.16 3.98 -14.89
N THR A 508 4.18 3.55 -13.62
CA THR A 508 5.15 4.00 -12.63
C THR A 508 5.73 2.82 -11.88
N VAL A 509 7.05 2.74 -11.83
CA VAL A 509 7.78 1.91 -10.88
C VAL A 509 8.69 2.81 -10.06
N ALA A 510 8.40 3.02 -8.78
CA ALA A 510 9.18 3.97 -7.98
C ALA A 510 10.62 3.45 -7.70
N GLY A 511 10.85 2.13 -7.72
CA GLY A 511 12.16 1.51 -7.57
C GLY A 511 12.06 0.00 -7.33
N GLY A 512 13.06 -0.59 -6.68
CA GLY A 512 13.09 -2.02 -6.33
C GLY A 512 13.86 -2.87 -7.34
N GLN A 513 13.56 -4.17 -7.39
CA GLN A 513 14.22 -5.12 -8.28
C GLN A 513 13.21 -5.90 -9.12
N SER A 514 13.43 -6.00 -10.43
CA SER A 514 12.65 -6.87 -11.33
C SER A 514 11.14 -6.66 -11.29
N ASN A 515 10.67 -5.43 -11.06
CA ASN A 515 9.24 -5.12 -11.10
C ASN A 515 8.79 -4.76 -12.52
N SER A 516 7.55 -5.11 -12.89
CA SER A 516 6.99 -4.86 -14.23
C SER A 516 5.60 -4.22 -14.15
N ALA A 517 5.50 -2.94 -14.50
CA ALA A 517 4.25 -2.20 -14.66
C ALA A 517 3.90 -2.10 -16.15
N ALA A 518 3.05 -3.02 -16.64
CA ALA A 518 2.73 -3.15 -18.06
C ALA A 518 1.38 -2.54 -18.47
N GLY A 519 0.47 -2.31 -17.53
CA GLY A 519 -0.84 -1.69 -17.81
C GLY A 519 -0.82 -0.16 -17.88
N ASP A 520 -1.80 0.45 -18.56
CA ASP A 520 -1.96 1.92 -18.57
C ASP A 520 -2.26 2.45 -17.15
N ALA A 521 -1.50 3.44 -16.69
CA ALA A 521 -1.52 3.96 -15.33
C ALA A 521 -1.33 2.88 -14.24
N ALA A 522 -0.62 1.78 -14.55
CA ALA A 522 -0.21 0.79 -13.56
C ALA A 522 0.88 1.37 -12.65
N ALA A 523 0.79 1.14 -11.34
CA ALA A 523 1.72 1.68 -10.36
C ALA A 523 2.30 0.58 -9.47
N ILE A 524 3.62 0.53 -9.37
CA ILE A 524 4.36 -0.30 -8.43
C ILE A 524 5.22 0.61 -7.54
N GLY A 525 4.96 0.59 -6.23
CA GLY A 525 5.70 1.41 -5.26
C GLY A 525 7.13 0.91 -4.98
N GLY A 526 7.43 -0.36 -5.27
CA GLY A 526 8.77 -0.93 -5.15
C GLY A 526 8.72 -2.45 -4.92
N GLY A 527 9.72 -2.98 -4.21
CA GLY A 527 9.79 -4.40 -3.88
C GLY A 527 10.54 -5.24 -4.92
N THR A 528 10.28 -6.55 -4.94
CA THR A 528 10.99 -7.50 -5.81
C THR A 528 10.02 -8.34 -6.64
N GLY A 529 10.17 -8.38 -7.96
CA GLY A 529 9.41 -9.33 -8.80
C GLY A 529 7.91 -9.06 -8.89
N ASN A 530 7.43 -7.84 -8.58
CA ASN A 530 6.01 -7.52 -8.65
C ASN A 530 5.58 -7.25 -10.10
N THR A 531 4.39 -7.71 -10.49
CA THR A 531 3.85 -7.56 -11.85
C THR A 531 2.45 -6.94 -11.83
N ALA A 532 2.31 -5.78 -12.46
CA ALA A 532 1.06 -5.04 -12.60
C ALA A 532 0.67 -4.95 -14.10
N SER A 533 -0.21 -5.86 -14.56
CA SER A 533 -0.37 -6.15 -16.00
C SER A 533 -1.49 -5.37 -16.70
N GLN A 534 -2.46 -4.81 -15.96
CA GLN A 534 -3.67 -4.20 -16.54
C GLN A 534 -3.85 -2.75 -16.11
N ALA A 535 -4.79 -2.05 -16.77
CA ALA A 535 -5.01 -0.62 -16.54
C ALA A 535 -5.36 -0.32 -15.08
N ARG A 536 -4.76 0.73 -14.52
CA ARG A 536 -4.99 1.25 -13.15
C ARG A 536 -4.71 0.23 -12.04
N THR A 537 -3.92 -0.80 -12.32
CA THR A 537 -3.47 -1.75 -11.29
C THR A 537 -2.49 -1.08 -10.35
N THR A 538 -2.56 -1.43 -9.05
CA THR A 538 -1.66 -0.87 -8.03
C THR A 538 -1.04 -1.98 -7.19
N ILE A 539 0.28 -1.97 -7.06
CA ILE A 539 1.01 -2.79 -6.09
C ILE A 539 1.88 -1.86 -5.25
N SER A 540 1.58 -1.67 -3.97
CA SER A 540 2.37 -0.73 -3.16
C SER A 540 3.80 -1.21 -2.87
N GLY A 541 4.05 -2.52 -2.87
CA GLY A 541 5.37 -3.12 -2.70
C GLY A 541 5.32 -4.63 -2.47
N GLY A 542 6.30 -5.18 -1.74
CA GLY A 542 6.37 -6.61 -1.41
C GLY A 542 7.14 -7.44 -2.43
N ALA A 543 6.94 -8.76 -2.44
CA ALA A 543 7.66 -9.69 -3.31
C ALA A 543 6.73 -10.58 -4.13
N ASN A 544 6.95 -10.69 -5.43
CA ASN A 544 6.23 -11.60 -6.34
C ASN A 544 4.70 -11.42 -6.36
N ASN A 545 4.20 -10.21 -6.13
CA ASN A 545 2.77 -9.94 -6.20
C ASN A 545 2.32 -9.73 -7.65
N HIS A 546 1.13 -10.22 -8.00
CA HIS A 546 0.60 -10.20 -9.37
C HIS A 546 -0.79 -9.56 -9.42
N ALA A 547 -0.87 -8.31 -9.84
CA ALA A 547 -2.12 -7.59 -10.09
C ALA A 547 -2.41 -7.58 -11.60
N SER A 548 -3.36 -8.39 -12.05
CA SER A 548 -3.51 -8.74 -13.48
C SER A 548 -4.90 -8.45 -14.08
N ALA A 549 -5.74 -7.67 -13.40
CA ALA A 549 -7.05 -7.23 -13.90
C ALA A 549 -7.26 -5.73 -13.70
N GLU A 550 -8.18 -5.14 -14.45
CA GLU A 550 -8.41 -3.68 -14.41
C GLU A 550 -8.73 -3.21 -12.99
N SER A 551 -8.02 -2.17 -12.53
CA SER A 551 -8.17 -1.56 -11.21
C SER A 551 -7.98 -2.52 -10.03
N SER A 552 -7.31 -3.67 -10.22
CA SER A 552 -6.98 -4.56 -9.11
C SER A 552 -5.82 -3.99 -8.26
N THR A 553 -5.88 -4.22 -6.94
CA THR A 553 -4.94 -3.62 -5.99
C THR A 553 -4.33 -4.66 -5.06
N ILE A 554 -3.02 -4.59 -4.87
CA ILE A 554 -2.29 -5.35 -3.86
C ILE A 554 -1.54 -4.37 -2.95
N GLY A 555 -1.87 -4.32 -1.66
CA GLY A 555 -1.20 -3.43 -0.71
C GLY A 555 0.25 -3.84 -0.39
N GLY A 556 0.62 -5.10 -0.60
CA GLY A 556 1.98 -5.61 -0.44
C GLY A 556 2.01 -7.10 -0.14
N GLY A 557 2.99 -7.54 0.65
CA GLY A 557 3.13 -8.95 1.05
C GLY A 557 3.93 -9.79 0.05
N ASN A 558 3.72 -11.10 0.07
CA ASN A 558 4.48 -12.06 -0.75
C ASN A 558 3.55 -13.01 -1.52
N ASP A 559 3.77 -13.15 -2.82
CA ASP A 559 3.07 -14.10 -3.70
C ASP A 559 1.54 -13.91 -3.72
N ASN A 560 1.04 -12.69 -3.53
CA ASN A 560 -0.39 -12.40 -3.62
C ASN A 560 -0.83 -12.21 -5.08
N VAL A 561 -2.05 -12.63 -5.41
CA VAL A 561 -2.64 -12.54 -6.75
C VAL A 561 -3.98 -11.80 -6.69
N ALA A 562 -4.10 -10.71 -7.44
CA ALA A 562 -5.34 -9.96 -7.62
C ALA A 562 -5.68 -9.88 -9.12
N SER A 563 -6.48 -10.84 -9.60
CA SER A 563 -6.77 -11.04 -11.02
C SER A 563 -8.25 -10.91 -11.39
N GLY A 564 -9.09 -10.49 -10.45
CA GLY A 564 -10.47 -10.08 -10.73
C GLY A 564 -10.55 -8.57 -10.97
N PRO A 565 -11.40 -8.06 -11.87
CA PRO A 565 -11.55 -6.62 -12.04
C PRO A 565 -11.98 -5.97 -10.72
N ARG A 566 -11.34 -4.86 -10.34
CA ARG A 566 -11.56 -4.18 -9.04
C ARG A 566 -11.34 -5.08 -7.80
N SER A 567 -10.67 -6.22 -7.94
CA SER A 567 -10.34 -7.06 -6.79
C SER A 567 -9.22 -6.46 -5.95
N SER A 568 -9.20 -6.78 -4.66
CA SER A 568 -8.20 -6.24 -3.74
C SER A 568 -7.62 -7.30 -2.81
N VAL A 569 -6.31 -7.22 -2.59
CA VAL A 569 -5.60 -7.95 -1.55
C VAL A 569 -4.82 -6.94 -0.72
N SER A 570 -5.17 -6.75 0.55
CA SER A 570 -4.49 -5.72 1.36
C SER A 570 -3.03 -6.08 1.70
N GLY A 571 -2.70 -7.39 1.75
CA GLY A 571 -1.34 -7.89 1.99
C GLY A 571 -1.33 -9.38 2.35
N GLY A 572 -0.32 -9.81 3.11
CA GLY A 572 -0.18 -11.20 3.56
C GLY A 572 0.63 -12.09 2.62
N GLN A 573 0.42 -13.40 2.67
CA GLN A 573 1.18 -14.39 1.88
C GLN A 573 0.27 -15.31 1.07
N VAL A 574 0.51 -15.44 -0.25
CA VAL A 574 -0.18 -16.41 -1.12
C VAL A 574 -1.71 -16.25 -1.08
N ASN A 575 -2.20 -15.01 -0.98
CA ASN A 575 -3.64 -14.74 -1.05
C ASN A 575 -4.08 -14.50 -2.49
N THR A 576 -5.25 -15.00 -2.86
CA THR A 576 -5.78 -14.93 -4.23
C THR A 576 -7.16 -14.26 -4.23
N ALA A 577 -7.32 -13.18 -5.00
CA ALA A 577 -8.59 -12.51 -5.25
C ALA A 577 -8.88 -12.47 -6.77
N THR A 578 -9.63 -13.45 -7.28
CA THR A 578 -9.88 -13.63 -8.73
C THR A 578 -11.29 -13.25 -9.17
N GLY A 579 -12.26 -13.14 -8.25
CA GLY A 579 -13.61 -12.70 -8.58
C GLY A 579 -13.69 -11.19 -8.84
N LEU A 580 -14.69 -10.76 -9.62
CA LEU A 580 -15.03 -9.33 -9.76
C LEU A 580 -15.31 -8.72 -8.38
N GLU A 581 -14.65 -7.60 -8.05
CA GLU A 581 -14.77 -6.93 -6.73
C GLU A 581 -14.41 -7.81 -5.51
N ALA A 582 -13.77 -8.97 -5.73
CA ALA A 582 -13.38 -9.86 -4.65
C ALA A 582 -12.33 -9.22 -3.73
N THR A 583 -12.44 -9.45 -2.42
CA THR A 583 -11.58 -8.81 -1.42
C THR A 583 -10.93 -9.83 -0.50
N VAL A 584 -9.61 -9.76 -0.36
CA VAL A 584 -8.86 -10.43 0.71
C VAL A 584 -8.21 -9.38 1.62
N GLY A 585 -8.63 -9.31 2.87
CA GLY A 585 -8.09 -8.35 3.84
C GLY A 585 -6.67 -8.66 4.34
N GLY A 586 -6.18 -9.89 4.15
CA GLY A 586 -4.82 -10.30 4.49
C GLY A 586 -4.73 -11.78 4.86
N GLY A 587 -3.80 -12.13 5.73
CA GLY A 587 -3.59 -13.52 6.17
C GLY A 587 -2.71 -14.34 5.21
N ALA A 588 -2.88 -15.65 5.21
CA ALA A 588 -2.13 -16.53 4.32
C ALA A 588 -3.03 -17.55 3.61
N THR A 589 -2.72 -17.84 2.35
CA THR A 589 -3.37 -18.87 1.52
C THR A 589 -4.90 -18.74 1.43
N ASN A 590 -5.44 -17.51 1.49
CA ASN A 590 -6.88 -17.28 1.37
C ASN A 590 -7.30 -17.06 -0.09
N ASN A 591 -8.44 -17.61 -0.50
CA ASN A 591 -8.99 -17.43 -1.85
C ASN A 591 -10.38 -16.77 -1.82
N ALA A 592 -10.50 -15.60 -2.43
CA ALA A 592 -11.77 -14.96 -2.76
C ALA A 592 -11.98 -15.02 -4.28
N THR A 593 -12.71 -16.04 -4.76
CA THR A 593 -12.86 -16.32 -6.21
C THR A 593 -14.26 -16.05 -6.75
N GLY A 594 -15.24 -15.89 -5.86
CA GLY A 594 -16.60 -15.48 -6.25
C GLY A 594 -16.69 -13.98 -6.55
N THR A 595 -17.65 -13.57 -7.38
CA THR A 595 -17.97 -12.14 -7.56
C THR A 595 -18.46 -11.55 -6.23
N ASP A 596 -18.00 -10.36 -5.85
CA ASP A 596 -18.27 -9.70 -4.57
C ASP A 596 -17.90 -10.53 -3.32
N SER A 597 -17.09 -11.58 -3.49
CA SER A 597 -16.68 -12.45 -2.37
C SER A 597 -15.68 -11.74 -1.46
N THR A 598 -15.74 -12.05 -0.17
CA THR A 598 -14.86 -11.43 0.83
C THR A 598 -14.25 -12.48 1.73
N VAL A 599 -12.92 -12.46 1.86
CA VAL A 599 -12.20 -13.10 2.95
C VAL A 599 -11.47 -12.02 3.75
N ALA A 600 -11.94 -11.69 4.94
CA ALA A 600 -11.34 -10.60 5.71
C ALA A 600 -9.90 -10.93 6.20
N GLY A 601 -9.55 -12.21 6.34
CA GLY A 601 -8.20 -12.68 6.67
C GLY A 601 -8.16 -14.15 7.09
N GLY A 602 -7.13 -14.55 7.84
CA GLY A 602 -6.99 -15.91 8.38
C GLY A 602 -6.04 -16.79 7.56
N PHE A 603 -6.19 -18.11 7.67
CA PHE A 603 -5.33 -19.10 7.01
C PHE A 603 -6.15 -20.10 6.19
N GLY A 604 -5.94 -20.14 4.87
CA GLY A 604 -6.54 -21.20 4.04
C GLY A 604 -8.06 -21.11 3.91
N ASN A 605 -8.64 -19.91 3.94
CA ASN A 605 -10.09 -19.75 3.79
C ASN A 605 -10.50 -19.54 2.34
N ASP A 606 -11.63 -20.13 1.94
CA ASP A 606 -12.17 -20.08 0.59
C ASP A 606 -13.56 -19.40 0.58
N ALA A 607 -13.73 -18.35 -0.22
CA ALA A 607 -15.02 -17.72 -0.53
C ALA A 607 -15.22 -17.70 -2.05
N THR A 608 -15.97 -18.65 -2.59
CA THR A 608 -15.85 -19.03 -4.02
C THR A 608 -17.07 -18.72 -4.87
N ASN A 609 -18.17 -18.26 -4.28
CA ASN A 609 -19.42 -17.98 -4.97
C ASN A 609 -19.85 -16.51 -4.80
N PHE A 610 -20.88 -16.09 -5.52
CA PHE A 610 -21.40 -14.72 -5.51
C PHE A 610 -21.68 -14.24 -4.08
N ALA A 611 -21.04 -13.14 -3.66
CA ALA A 611 -21.16 -12.51 -2.34
C ALA A 611 -20.91 -13.45 -1.14
N ALA A 612 -20.18 -14.56 -1.34
CA ALA A 612 -19.77 -15.44 -0.27
C ALA A 612 -18.76 -14.73 0.66
N THR A 613 -18.93 -14.89 1.98
CA THR A 613 -18.10 -14.18 2.97
C THR A 613 -17.47 -15.12 3.98
N VAL A 614 -16.17 -15.01 4.20
CA VAL A 614 -15.47 -15.59 5.34
C VAL A 614 -14.80 -14.48 6.14
N SER A 615 -15.25 -14.27 7.38
CA SER A 615 -14.70 -13.18 8.21
C SER A 615 -13.32 -13.49 8.80
N GLY A 616 -12.87 -14.76 8.77
CA GLY A 616 -11.54 -15.16 9.22
C GLY A 616 -11.46 -16.63 9.60
N GLY A 617 -10.53 -16.97 10.50
CA GLY A 617 -10.31 -18.34 10.97
C GLY A 617 -9.38 -19.15 10.09
N ALA A 618 -9.47 -20.48 10.16
CA ALA A 618 -8.60 -21.39 9.43
C ALA A 618 -9.39 -22.44 8.64
N THR A 619 -9.08 -22.65 7.37
CA THR A 619 -9.66 -23.70 6.52
C THR A 619 -11.18 -23.64 6.40
N ASN A 620 -11.78 -22.45 6.47
CA ASN A 620 -13.23 -22.27 6.31
C ASN A 620 -13.61 -22.10 4.85
N ASN A 621 -14.77 -22.63 4.45
CA ASN A 621 -15.24 -22.64 3.08
C ASN A 621 -16.66 -22.06 2.97
N ALA A 622 -16.83 -20.99 2.20
CA ALA A 622 -18.12 -20.41 1.84
C ALA A 622 -18.33 -20.59 0.33
N THR A 623 -19.05 -21.64 -0.07
CA THR A 623 -19.29 -22.01 -1.48
C THR A 623 -20.71 -21.77 -1.97
N GLY A 624 -21.66 -21.49 -1.06
CA GLY A 624 -23.01 -21.09 -1.42
C GLY A 624 -23.07 -19.62 -1.86
N ALA A 625 -23.98 -19.29 -2.79
CA ALA A 625 -24.24 -17.89 -3.13
C ALA A 625 -24.75 -17.15 -1.89
N THR A 626 -24.19 -15.98 -1.57
CA THR A 626 -24.48 -15.18 -0.37
C THR A 626 -24.30 -15.94 0.96
N SER A 627 -23.53 -17.02 0.97
CA SER A 627 -23.26 -17.77 2.20
C SER A 627 -22.22 -17.06 3.07
N SER A 628 -22.25 -17.34 4.38
CA SER A 628 -21.34 -16.69 5.31
C SER A 628 -20.74 -17.67 6.32
N VAL A 629 -19.43 -17.50 6.56
CA VAL A 629 -18.72 -18.11 7.70
C VAL A 629 -18.14 -16.99 8.57
N GLY A 630 -18.60 -16.90 9.82
CA GLY A 630 -18.12 -15.89 10.77
C GLY A 630 -16.69 -16.12 11.26
N GLY A 631 -16.17 -17.36 11.19
CA GLY A 631 -14.81 -17.71 11.55
C GLY A 631 -14.67 -19.16 12.01
N GLY A 632 -13.75 -19.43 12.93
CA GLY A 632 -13.51 -20.77 13.46
C GLY A 632 -12.59 -21.62 12.59
N GLN A 633 -12.70 -22.95 12.69
CA GLN A 633 -11.84 -23.89 11.95
C GLN A 633 -12.67 -24.92 11.18
N SER A 634 -12.36 -25.09 9.90
CA SER A 634 -12.94 -26.14 9.04
C SER A 634 -14.47 -26.09 8.95
N ASN A 635 -15.04 -24.88 8.95
CA ASN A 635 -16.47 -24.68 8.78
C ASN A 635 -16.83 -24.53 7.30
N GLU A 636 -17.98 -25.07 6.90
CA GLU A 636 -18.45 -25.10 5.51
C GLU A 636 -19.86 -24.52 5.40
N ALA A 637 -20.03 -23.40 4.69
CA ALA A 637 -21.32 -22.81 4.33
C ALA A 637 -21.56 -22.99 2.82
N ASN A 638 -22.09 -24.16 2.46
CA ASN A 638 -22.22 -24.64 1.07
C ASN A 638 -23.59 -24.36 0.46
N GLY A 639 -24.64 -24.20 1.29
CA GLY A 639 -25.98 -23.86 0.81
C GLY A 639 -26.08 -22.40 0.40
N SER A 640 -26.93 -22.07 -0.59
CA SER A 640 -27.24 -20.67 -0.90
C SER A 640 -27.85 -19.99 0.33
N GLN A 641 -27.40 -18.78 0.66
CA GLN A 641 -27.79 -18.02 1.86
C GLN A 641 -27.55 -18.76 3.19
N SER A 642 -26.72 -19.82 3.19
CA SER A 642 -26.40 -20.56 4.41
C SER A 642 -25.44 -19.78 5.30
N THR A 643 -25.50 -20.02 6.61
CA THR A 643 -24.65 -19.33 7.58
C THR A 643 -24.05 -20.30 8.57
N VAL A 644 -22.73 -20.23 8.75
CA VAL A 644 -22.02 -20.82 9.89
C VAL A 644 -21.38 -19.70 10.71
N ALA A 645 -21.93 -19.37 11.87
CA ALA A 645 -21.39 -18.24 12.64
C ALA A 645 -19.97 -18.50 13.18
N GLY A 646 -19.58 -19.77 13.38
CA GLY A 646 -18.22 -20.16 13.76
C GLY A 646 -18.13 -21.59 14.29
N GLY A 647 -17.17 -21.85 15.19
CA GLY A 647 -16.96 -23.17 15.79
C GLY A 647 -15.94 -24.03 15.04
N ASN A 648 -16.04 -25.35 15.16
CA ASN A 648 -15.12 -26.31 14.55
C ASN A 648 -15.87 -27.39 13.77
N ALA A 649 -15.50 -27.60 12.51
CA ALA A 649 -16.03 -28.68 11.67
C ALA A 649 -17.57 -28.67 11.52
N ASN A 650 -18.17 -27.48 11.37
CA ASN A 650 -19.61 -27.34 11.14
C ASN A 650 -19.94 -27.17 9.66
N THR A 651 -21.03 -27.76 9.19
CA THR A 651 -21.48 -27.70 7.79
C THR A 651 -22.92 -27.20 7.69
N ALA A 652 -23.17 -26.14 6.95
CA ALA A 652 -24.51 -25.68 6.55
C ALA A 652 -24.64 -25.84 5.03
N SER A 653 -25.35 -26.87 4.56
CA SER A 653 -25.42 -27.22 3.13
C SER A 653 -26.79 -27.06 2.49
N GLY A 654 -27.87 -26.93 3.27
CA GLY A 654 -29.20 -26.61 2.74
C GLY A 654 -29.37 -25.12 2.40
N LEU A 655 -30.32 -24.79 1.51
CA LEU A 655 -30.72 -23.41 1.22
C LEU A 655 -31.15 -22.71 2.52
N GLN A 656 -30.63 -21.52 2.81
CA GLN A 656 -30.93 -20.76 4.03
C GLN A 656 -30.69 -21.52 5.35
N SER A 657 -29.90 -22.61 5.33
CA SER A 657 -29.55 -23.36 6.54
C SER A 657 -28.59 -22.59 7.45
N THR A 658 -28.69 -22.82 8.76
CA THR A 658 -27.91 -22.08 9.76
C THR A 658 -27.26 -23.00 10.79
N VAL A 659 -25.97 -22.80 11.04
CA VAL A 659 -25.27 -23.35 12.20
C VAL A 659 -24.73 -22.18 13.05
N PRO A 660 -25.32 -21.87 14.21
CA PRO A 660 -24.87 -20.78 15.06
C PRO A 660 -23.50 -21.04 15.73
N GLY A 661 -22.97 -22.26 15.68
CA GLY A 661 -21.65 -22.61 16.19
C GLY A 661 -21.59 -24.04 16.74
N GLY A 662 -20.60 -24.29 17.61
CA GLY A 662 -20.39 -25.61 18.22
C GLY A 662 -19.39 -26.47 17.45
N THR A 663 -19.55 -27.80 17.51
CA THR A 663 -18.59 -28.73 16.89
C THR A 663 -19.26 -29.87 16.15
N GLY A 664 -18.90 -30.06 14.89
CA GLY A 664 -19.33 -31.23 14.10
C GLY A 664 -20.81 -31.23 13.70
N ASN A 665 -21.48 -30.08 13.74
CA ASN A 665 -22.90 -29.96 13.39
C ASN A 665 -23.11 -29.90 11.87
N VAL A 666 -24.22 -30.45 11.39
CA VAL A 666 -24.59 -30.45 9.97
C VAL A 666 -26.05 -30.01 9.83
N ALA A 667 -26.29 -28.95 9.06
CA ALA A 667 -27.61 -28.45 8.68
C ALA A 667 -27.80 -28.64 7.16
N ALA A 668 -28.19 -29.84 6.73
CA ALA A 668 -28.27 -30.17 5.29
C ALA A 668 -29.65 -29.98 4.66
N GLY A 669 -30.73 -29.95 5.44
CA GLY A 669 -32.07 -29.62 4.95
C GLY A 669 -32.23 -28.13 4.68
N ASP A 670 -33.12 -27.76 3.78
CA ASP A 670 -33.43 -26.37 3.48
C ASP A 670 -34.09 -25.70 4.69
N TYR A 671 -33.77 -24.44 4.96
CA TYR A 671 -34.28 -23.66 6.11
C TYR A 671 -33.96 -24.26 7.49
N SER A 672 -33.02 -25.20 7.56
CA SER A 672 -32.73 -25.96 8.78
C SER A 672 -31.75 -25.26 9.74
N LEU A 673 -31.80 -25.60 11.04
CA LEU A 673 -30.88 -25.09 12.06
C LEU A 673 -30.25 -26.23 12.87
N ALA A 674 -28.91 -26.26 12.99
CA ALA A 674 -28.20 -27.27 13.78
C ALA A 674 -27.27 -26.62 14.81
N ALA A 675 -27.40 -26.96 16.10
CA ALA A 675 -26.62 -26.35 17.17
C ALA A 675 -26.09 -27.36 18.20
N GLY A 676 -24.95 -27.05 18.82
CA GLY A 676 -24.36 -27.84 19.91
C GLY A 676 -23.19 -28.72 19.46
N ARG A 677 -23.21 -30.02 19.76
CA ARG A 677 -22.17 -30.96 19.31
C ARG A 677 -22.77 -32.13 18.54
N ARG A 678 -22.41 -32.24 17.26
CA ARG A 678 -22.83 -33.32 16.34
C ARG A 678 -24.35 -33.44 16.17
N ALA A 679 -25.06 -32.32 16.16
CA ALA A 679 -26.43 -32.25 15.65
C ALA A 679 -26.41 -32.37 14.11
N ARG A 680 -27.08 -33.38 13.55
CA ARG A 680 -26.95 -33.78 12.14
C ARG A 680 -28.32 -33.81 11.46
N LEU A 681 -28.72 -32.73 10.82
CA LEU A 681 -29.92 -32.69 10.00
C LEU A 681 -29.54 -33.12 8.59
N ASN A 682 -30.18 -34.17 8.09
CA ASN A 682 -29.97 -34.68 6.74
C ASN A 682 -30.67 -33.80 5.69
N ALA A 683 -30.37 -34.03 4.41
CA ALA A 683 -30.89 -33.24 3.30
C ALA A 683 -32.43 -33.30 3.12
N THR A 684 -33.12 -34.20 3.82
CA THR A 684 -34.59 -34.31 3.83
C THR A 684 -35.25 -33.61 5.02
N ALA A 685 -34.46 -33.09 5.96
CA ALA A 685 -34.94 -32.46 7.19
C ALA A 685 -35.18 -30.95 6.99
N ASP A 686 -35.96 -30.60 5.98
CA ASP A 686 -36.28 -29.22 5.64
C ASP A 686 -37.10 -28.56 6.77
N GLY A 687 -36.85 -27.29 7.08
CA GLY A 687 -37.56 -26.56 8.14
C GLY A 687 -37.26 -27.02 9.58
N SER A 688 -36.35 -27.99 9.75
CA SER A 688 -36.08 -28.61 11.05
C SER A 688 -35.04 -27.86 11.90
N PHE A 689 -35.16 -27.94 13.21
CA PHE A 689 -34.17 -27.46 14.18
C PHE A 689 -33.72 -28.61 15.08
N ALA A 690 -32.41 -28.88 15.12
CA ALA A 690 -31.82 -29.80 16.10
C ALA A 690 -30.84 -29.10 17.06
N TRP A 691 -30.97 -29.40 18.35
CA TRP A 691 -29.96 -29.09 19.37
C TRP A 691 -29.42 -30.38 19.98
N ALA A 692 -28.09 -30.50 20.07
CA ALA A 692 -27.42 -31.64 20.69
C ALA A 692 -26.45 -31.20 21.78
N ASP A 693 -26.57 -31.83 22.95
CA ASP A 693 -25.67 -31.64 24.09
C ASP A 693 -24.19 -32.00 23.83
N SER A 694 -23.36 -31.92 24.87
CA SER A 694 -21.92 -32.16 24.81
C SER A 694 -21.51 -33.60 24.45
N THR A 695 -22.46 -34.52 24.30
CA THR A 695 -22.20 -35.93 23.97
C THR A 695 -21.51 -36.05 22.62
N ASN A 696 -20.41 -36.79 22.55
CA ASN A 696 -19.66 -37.01 21.31
C ASN A 696 -20.29 -38.11 20.44
N ALA A 697 -21.56 -37.95 20.08
CA ALA A 697 -22.30 -38.89 19.23
C ALA A 697 -23.19 -38.12 18.27
N ASP A 698 -23.39 -38.64 17.06
CA ASP A 698 -24.30 -38.04 16.09
C ASP A 698 -25.74 -38.07 16.61
N PHE A 699 -26.42 -36.93 16.52
CA PHE A 699 -27.86 -36.79 16.76
C PHE A 699 -28.52 -36.49 15.42
N THR A 700 -28.98 -37.53 14.74
CA THR A 700 -29.45 -37.44 13.36
C THR A 700 -30.96 -37.19 13.28
N VAL A 701 -31.36 -36.21 12.46
CA VAL A 701 -32.77 -35.89 12.15
C VAL A 701 -32.99 -36.07 10.65
N ASN A 702 -34.02 -36.84 10.28
CA ASN A 702 -34.36 -37.14 8.88
C ASN A 702 -35.66 -36.48 8.42
N ASP A 703 -36.54 -36.15 9.35
CA ASP A 703 -37.88 -35.66 9.07
C ASP A 703 -37.88 -34.13 8.92
N ALA A 704 -38.68 -33.64 7.98
CA ALA A 704 -38.95 -32.22 7.79
C ALA A 704 -39.80 -31.66 8.95
N ASP A 705 -39.78 -30.34 9.11
CA ASP A 705 -40.58 -29.57 10.07
C ASP A 705 -40.46 -30.07 11.53
N THR A 706 -39.28 -30.56 11.90
CA THR A 706 -39.03 -31.22 13.18
C THR A 706 -38.19 -30.37 14.11
N PHE A 707 -38.65 -30.18 15.35
CA PHE A 707 -37.84 -29.65 16.45
C PHE A 707 -37.34 -30.81 17.32
N ALA A 708 -36.04 -31.12 17.24
CA ALA A 708 -35.40 -32.23 17.93
C ALA A 708 -34.37 -31.75 18.95
N VAL A 709 -34.41 -32.28 20.18
CA VAL A 709 -33.49 -31.89 21.25
C VAL A 709 -32.91 -33.12 21.93
N ARG A 710 -31.58 -33.24 21.95
CA ARG A 710 -30.86 -34.18 22.82
C ARG A 710 -30.22 -33.41 23.96
N ALA A 711 -30.83 -33.45 25.14
CA ALA A 711 -30.34 -32.85 26.37
C ALA A 711 -30.25 -33.89 27.49
N GLY A 712 -29.07 -34.46 27.72
CA GLY A 712 -28.86 -35.44 28.79
C GLY A 712 -29.15 -34.91 30.20
N GLY A 713 -29.19 -33.60 30.38
CA GLY A 713 -29.61 -32.94 31.63
C GLY A 713 -31.09 -32.54 31.69
N GLY A 714 -31.88 -32.79 30.65
CA GLY A 714 -33.29 -32.39 30.55
C GLY A 714 -33.53 -31.08 29.79
N VAL A 715 -34.78 -30.87 29.34
CA VAL A 715 -35.26 -29.68 28.63
C VAL A 715 -36.16 -28.88 29.57
N GLY A 716 -35.74 -27.65 29.90
CA GLY A 716 -36.49 -26.76 30.78
C GLY A 716 -37.25 -25.67 30.05
N ILE A 717 -38.56 -25.52 30.29
CA ILE A 717 -39.38 -24.40 29.81
C ILE A 717 -39.80 -23.56 31.01
N ASN A 718 -39.27 -22.33 31.14
CA ASN A 718 -39.35 -21.55 32.38
C ASN A 718 -38.77 -22.28 33.61
N ASN A 719 -37.87 -23.24 33.39
CA ASN A 719 -37.13 -23.95 34.42
C ASN A 719 -35.65 -24.07 34.01
N PRO A 720 -34.73 -23.28 34.59
CA PRO A 720 -33.31 -23.36 34.22
C PRO A 720 -32.59 -24.58 34.82
N SER A 721 -33.26 -25.39 35.65
CA SER A 721 -32.69 -26.57 36.30
C SER A 721 -33.66 -27.75 36.20
N PRO A 722 -33.89 -28.26 34.97
CA PRO A 722 -34.79 -29.39 34.75
C PRO A 722 -34.30 -30.62 35.52
N THR A 723 -35.22 -31.34 36.15
CA THR A 723 -34.96 -32.59 36.87
C THR A 723 -35.46 -33.82 36.11
N MET A 724 -36.21 -33.59 35.04
CA MET A 724 -36.77 -34.59 34.14
C MET A 724 -36.43 -34.25 32.68
N THR A 725 -36.64 -35.20 31.76
CA THR A 725 -36.35 -35.02 30.32
C THR A 725 -37.05 -33.80 29.72
N LEU A 726 -38.29 -33.51 30.14
CA LEU A 726 -39.01 -32.27 29.84
C LEU A 726 -39.62 -31.74 31.15
N ASP A 727 -39.26 -30.52 31.54
CA ASP A 727 -39.63 -29.90 32.81
C ASP A 727 -40.16 -28.48 32.55
N ILE A 728 -41.43 -28.22 32.89
CA ILE A 728 -42.12 -26.96 32.58
C ILE A 728 -42.45 -26.25 33.90
N GLY A 729 -42.05 -24.99 34.03
CA GLY A 729 -42.30 -24.14 35.20
C GLY A 729 -41.25 -24.26 36.29
N THR A 730 -41.15 -23.23 37.14
CA THR A 730 -40.23 -23.27 38.29
C THR A 730 -40.82 -24.15 39.41
N PRO A 731 -39.99 -24.88 40.17
CA PRO A 731 -40.44 -25.57 41.38
C PRO A 731 -41.27 -24.62 42.27
N GLY A 732 -42.55 -24.96 42.52
CA GLY A 732 -43.48 -24.16 43.33
C GLY A 732 -44.33 -23.12 42.57
N SER A 733 -44.26 -23.03 41.24
CA SER A 733 -45.21 -22.20 40.46
C SER A 733 -46.41 -23.02 40.00
N THR A 734 -47.63 -22.54 40.28
CA THR A 734 -48.85 -23.11 39.72
C THR A 734 -48.87 -22.86 38.21
N ILE A 735 -48.68 -23.91 37.41
CA ILE A 735 -48.77 -23.82 35.96
C ILE A 735 -50.24 -23.65 35.58
N THR A 736 -50.71 -22.43 35.31
CA THR A 736 -52.08 -22.16 34.84
C THR A 736 -52.32 -22.55 33.37
N SER A 737 -51.44 -23.34 32.76
CA SER A 737 -51.58 -23.75 31.37
C SER A 737 -52.56 -24.92 31.24
N ARG A 738 -53.65 -24.72 30.49
CA ARG A 738 -54.41 -25.85 29.95
C ARG A 738 -53.57 -26.48 28.85
N ALA A 739 -53.05 -27.69 29.05
CA ALA A 739 -52.58 -28.53 27.96
C ALA A 739 -53.80 -28.90 27.09
N ARG A 740 -54.06 -28.12 26.05
CA ARG A 740 -55.19 -28.34 25.13
C ARG A 740 -54.67 -29.09 23.91
N PHE A 741 -54.76 -30.42 23.93
CA PHE A 741 -54.54 -31.24 22.74
C PHE A 741 -55.79 -31.11 21.85
N ARG A 742 -55.69 -30.33 20.77
CA ARG A 742 -56.70 -30.32 19.71
C ARG A 742 -56.07 -30.98 18.49
N GLY A 743 -56.61 -32.11 18.05
CA GLY A 743 -56.29 -32.63 16.73
C GLY A 743 -57.55 -32.92 15.93
N ALA A 744 -57.43 -32.69 14.62
CA ALA A 744 -58.24 -33.39 13.63
C ALA A 744 -57.84 -34.87 13.65
N GLN A 745 -58.84 -35.76 13.43
CA GLN A 745 -58.77 -37.21 13.19
C GLN A 745 -57.43 -37.89 13.63
N ASP A 746 -57.48 -38.68 14.70
CA ASP A 746 -56.38 -39.55 15.20
C ASP A 746 -55.17 -38.87 15.88
N THR A 747 -55.39 -38.07 16.92
CA THR A 747 -54.32 -37.69 17.87
C THR A 747 -54.52 -38.40 19.21
N ASN A 748 -53.71 -39.43 19.46
CA ASN A 748 -53.57 -40.04 20.77
C ASN A 748 -52.51 -39.26 21.59
N LEU A 749 -52.83 -38.90 22.83
CA LEU A 749 -51.81 -38.66 23.85
C LEU A 749 -51.24 -40.03 24.25
N ILE A 750 -50.18 -40.47 23.56
CA ILE A 750 -49.45 -41.69 23.93
C ILE A 750 -48.40 -41.31 24.98
N ILE A 751 -48.74 -41.47 26.26
CA ILE A 751 -47.73 -41.51 27.33
C ILE A 751 -47.22 -42.96 27.37
N GLY A 752 -46.24 -43.28 26.55
CA GLY A 752 -45.70 -44.64 26.47
C GLY A 752 -44.45 -44.74 25.60
N ALA A 753 -43.42 -45.41 26.12
CA ALA A 753 -42.26 -45.80 25.32
C ALA A 753 -42.67 -46.88 24.33
N SER A 754 -42.37 -46.69 23.04
CA SER A 754 -42.57 -47.74 22.03
C SER A 754 -41.79 -49.00 22.44
N GLY A 755 -42.51 -50.09 22.71
CA GLY A 755 -41.92 -51.41 22.98
C GLY A 755 -42.04 -51.96 24.41
N ASN A 756 -42.64 -51.22 25.36
CA ASN A 756 -42.98 -51.75 26.67
C ASN A 756 -44.51 -51.81 26.85
N SER A 757 -45.00 -52.90 27.46
CA SER A 757 -46.40 -53.08 27.85
C SER A 757 -46.89 -51.83 28.61
N LEU A 758 -48.02 -51.25 28.16
CA LEU A 758 -48.66 -50.08 28.76
C LEU A 758 -49.31 -50.44 30.10
N ASN A 759 -48.50 -50.86 31.07
CA ASN A 759 -48.91 -51.00 32.45
C ASN A 759 -48.68 -49.65 33.15
N ASN A 760 -49.73 -49.09 33.77
CA ASN A 760 -49.73 -47.85 34.56
C ASN A 760 -49.55 -46.53 33.78
N VAL A 761 -50.50 -46.17 32.91
CA VAL A 761 -50.68 -44.74 32.58
C VAL A 761 -51.57 -44.11 33.66
N ALA A 762 -50.96 -43.32 34.55
CA ALA A 762 -51.62 -42.64 35.66
C ALA A 762 -51.72 -41.13 35.41
N LEU A 763 -52.90 -40.54 35.65
CA LEU A 763 -53.05 -39.10 35.83
C LEU A 763 -53.05 -38.79 37.33
N ASP A 764 -51.97 -38.18 37.82
CA ASP A 764 -51.80 -37.83 39.23
C ASP A 764 -52.26 -36.40 39.51
N LEU A 765 -53.23 -36.26 40.41
CA LEU A 765 -53.65 -34.97 40.94
C LEU A 765 -52.90 -34.71 42.25
N VAL A 766 -51.88 -33.86 42.17
CA VAL A 766 -51.02 -33.46 43.30
C VAL A 766 -51.49 -32.10 43.83
N LYS A 767 -51.53 -31.93 45.16
CA LYS A 767 -51.88 -30.67 45.80
C LYS A 767 -50.77 -29.62 45.58
N ASP A 768 -51.14 -28.38 45.29
CA ASP A 768 -50.21 -27.28 45.04
C ASP A 768 -49.19 -27.14 46.19
N GLY A 769 -47.89 -27.13 45.86
CA GLY A 769 -46.77 -27.03 46.80
C GLY A 769 -45.95 -28.30 47.09
N ASP A 770 -46.35 -29.49 46.60
CA ASP A 770 -45.55 -30.72 46.74
C ASP A 770 -44.70 -31.00 45.48
N VAL A 771 -43.46 -30.52 45.49
CA VAL A 771 -42.52 -30.53 44.36
C VAL A 771 -41.97 -31.92 44.00
N ASN A 772 -42.26 -32.96 44.77
CA ASN A 772 -41.74 -34.32 44.53
C ASN A 772 -42.84 -35.37 44.27
N GLY A 773 -44.10 -34.97 44.14
CA GLY A 773 -45.20 -35.92 43.89
C GLY A 773 -45.40 -36.95 45.02
N SER A 774 -44.92 -36.66 46.23
CA SER A 774 -44.99 -37.60 47.36
C SER A 774 -46.40 -37.77 47.93
N THR A 775 -47.29 -36.81 47.64
CA THR A 775 -48.66 -36.76 48.15
C THR A 775 -49.66 -36.65 47.00
N VAL A 776 -49.83 -37.75 46.24
CA VAL A 776 -50.92 -37.88 45.26
C VAL A 776 -52.25 -37.90 46.02
N THR A 777 -53.14 -36.94 45.73
CA THR A 777 -54.45 -36.82 46.41
C THR A 777 -55.54 -37.63 45.72
N ALA A 778 -55.45 -37.78 44.39
CA ALA A 778 -56.27 -38.70 43.61
C ALA A 778 -55.50 -39.12 42.34
N ARG A 779 -55.75 -40.35 41.87
CA ARG A 779 -55.14 -40.92 40.67
C ARG A 779 -56.19 -41.59 39.80
N ILE A 780 -56.12 -41.37 38.50
CA ILE A 780 -56.89 -42.11 37.50
C ILE A 780 -55.92 -43.03 36.77
N ASN A 781 -56.09 -44.34 36.90
CA ASN A 781 -55.28 -45.33 36.19
C ASN A 781 -56.05 -45.88 35.00
N PHE A 782 -55.39 -45.90 33.84
CA PHE A 782 -55.81 -46.66 32.67
C PHE A 782 -54.98 -47.94 32.65
N ASN A 783 -55.58 -49.04 33.09
CA ASN A 783 -54.91 -50.33 33.14
C ASN A 783 -55.22 -51.12 31.88
N GLY A 784 -54.20 -51.72 31.26
CA GLY A 784 -54.37 -52.79 30.29
C GLY A 784 -54.11 -54.15 30.95
N GLU A 785 -54.81 -55.19 30.50
CA GLU A 785 -54.51 -56.56 30.93
C GLU A 785 -53.15 -57.00 30.38
N SER A 786 -52.41 -57.76 31.18
CA SER A 786 -51.07 -58.25 30.85
C SER A 786 -51.08 -59.34 29.76
N ASP A 787 -52.27 -59.87 29.44
CA ASP A 787 -52.50 -60.86 28.41
C ASP A 787 -52.72 -60.20 27.03
N PRO A 788 -51.83 -60.42 26.04
CA PRO A 788 -51.94 -59.82 24.71
C PRO A 788 -53.14 -60.32 23.89
N THR A 789 -53.92 -61.28 24.39
CA THR A 789 -55.17 -61.76 23.75
C THR A 789 -56.44 -61.18 24.37
N ASP A 790 -56.33 -60.52 25.53
CA ASP A 790 -57.45 -59.85 26.20
C ASP A 790 -57.26 -58.33 26.12
N LEU A 791 -57.98 -57.67 25.22
CA LEU A 791 -57.92 -56.21 25.03
C LEU A 791 -58.73 -55.44 26.08
N ARG A 792 -59.10 -56.09 27.18
CA ARG A 792 -59.88 -55.46 28.25
C ARG A 792 -58.98 -54.59 29.11
N GLY A 793 -59.28 -53.28 29.18
CA GLY A 793 -58.70 -52.35 30.14
C GLY A 793 -59.74 -51.78 31.12
N SER A 794 -59.30 -51.21 32.23
CA SER A 794 -60.21 -50.61 33.21
C SER A 794 -59.77 -49.19 33.59
N ILE A 795 -60.73 -48.37 34.00
CA ILE A 795 -60.47 -47.02 34.53
C ILE A 795 -60.68 -47.06 36.03
N GLN A 796 -59.57 -47.02 36.78
CA GLN A 796 -59.60 -47.02 38.24
C GLN A 796 -59.48 -45.62 38.79
N PHE A 797 -60.42 -45.25 39.66
CA PHE A 797 -60.37 -44.04 40.46
C PHE A 797 -59.80 -44.37 41.84
N GLN A 798 -58.62 -43.83 42.13
CA GLN A 798 -57.95 -43.97 43.40
C GLN A 798 -58.01 -42.67 44.19
N THR A 799 -58.29 -42.78 45.48
CA THR A 799 -58.21 -41.65 46.42
C THR A 799 -57.36 -42.05 47.61
N ARG A 800 -56.77 -41.05 48.26
CA ARG A 800 -56.03 -41.23 49.51
C ARG A 800 -56.87 -40.73 50.67
N ASP A 801 -57.02 -41.55 51.71
CA ASP A 801 -57.62 -41.13 52.97
C ASP A 801 -56.63 -40.23 53.75
N THR A 802 -57.14 -39.18 54.40
CA THR A 802 -56.36 -38.27 55.24
C THR A 802 -55.61 -38.94 56.40
N ALA A 803 -56.02 -40.15 56.81
CA ALA A 803 -55.40 -40.92 57.88
C ALA A 803 -54.35 -41.95 57.42
N ASP A 804 -54.25 -42.28 56.12
CA ASP A 804 -53.40 -43.34 55.58
C ASP A 804 -52.44 -42.83 54.47
N ALA A 805 -51.26 -43.44 54.37
CA ALA A 805 -50.22 -43.05 53.43
C ALA A 805 -50.44 -43.62 52.01
N SER A 806 -51.34 -44.60 51.84
CA SER A 806 -51.52 -45.33 50.58
C SER A 806 -52.75 -44.88 49.77
N LEU A 807 -52.65 -44.94 48.44
CA LEU A 807 -53.77 -44.75 47.52
C LEU A 807 -54.64 -46.02 47.51
N VAL A 808 -55.96 -45.86 47.60
CA VAL A 808 -56.91 -46.97 47.60
C VAL A 808 -57.85 -46.83 46.40
N ASN A 809 -58.05 -47.95 45.68
CA ASN A 809 -59.03 -48.05 44.61
C ASN A 809 -60.45 -47.88 45.18
N GLN A 810 -61.21 -46.91 44.70
CA GLN A 810 -62.59 -46.69 45.12
C GLN A 810 -63.57 -47.27 44.11
N ILE A 811 -63.47 -46.81 42.86
CA ILE A 811 -64.38 -47.18 41.75
C ILE A 811 -63.55 -47.67 40.59
N ASP A 812 -63.97 -48.78 39.99
CA ASP A 812 -63.43 -49.30 38.74
C ASP A 812 -64.53 -49.27 37.67
N ILE A 813 -64.25 -48.62 36.53
CA ILE A 813 -65.09 -48.71 35.34
C ILE A 813 -64.47 -49.78 34.45
N GLN A 814 -65.15 -50.91 34.38
CA GLN A 814 -64.71 -52.09 33.64
C GLN A 814 -65.03 -51.95 32.15
N THR A 815 -64.40 -52.78 31.31
CA THR A 815 -64.59 -52.73 29.84
C THR A 815 -65.98 -53.01 29.34
N ASP A 816 -66.79 -53.72 30.11
CA ASP A 816 -68.21 -53.96 29.80
C ASP A 816 -69.08 -52.74 30.12
N GLY A 817 -68.49 -51.67 30.67
CA GLY A 817 -69.15 -50.44 31.06
C GLY A 817 -69.66 -50.46 32.50
N ASP A 818 -69.42 -51.56 33.24
CA ASP A 818 -69.86 -51.67 34.62
C ASP A 818 -69.02 -50.75 35.52
N MET A 819 -69.71 -49.91 36.29
CA MET A 819 -69.10 -49.12 37.35
C MET A 819 -69.22 -49.90 38.66
N VAL A 820 -68.12 -50.49 39.12
CA VAL A 820 -68.10 -51.32 40.33
C VAL A 820 -67.26 -50.70 41.44
N PRO A 821 -67.71 -50.79 42.70
CA PRO A 821 -66.84 -50.47 43.82
C PRO A 821 -65.77 -51.56 43.95
N VAL A 822 -64.52 -51.18 44.23
CA VAL A 822 -63.42 -52.16 44.33
C VAL A 822 -63.45 -52.91 45.67
N HIS A 823 -64.15 -52.38 46.67
CA HIS A 823 -64.37 -53.01 47.96
C HIS A 823 -65.88 -53.03 48.28
N THR A 824 -66.34 -54.10 48.93
CA THR A 824 -67.74 -54.23 49.33
C THR A 824 -68.07 -53.29 50.47
N GLY A 825 -69.20 -52.57 50.38
CA GLY A 825 -69.64 -51.62 51.41
C GLY A 825 -69.31 -50.16 51.12
N LEU A 826 -68.85 -49.82 49.91
CA LEU A 826 -68.73 -48.43 49.49
C LEU A 826 -70.12 -47.79 49.38
N GLU A 827 -70.33 -46.69 50.09
CA GLU A 827 -71.58 -45.93 50.07
C GLU A 827 -71.68 -45.09 48.78
N LEU A 828 -72.75 -45.32 48.00
CA LEU A 828 -73.08 -44.50 46.85
C LEU A 828 -73.84 -43.25 47.32
N GLY A 829 -73.08 -42.21 47.64
CA GLY A 829 -73.58 -40.99 48.28
C GLY A 829 -73.51 -41.09 49.80
N GLY A 830 -73.09 -40.02 50.46
CA GLY A 830 -72.92 -40.01 51.92
C GLY A 830 -74.24 -39.87 52.69
N THR A 831 -74.20 -40.15 53.99
CA THR A 831 -75.34 -39.99 54.93
C THR A 831 -75.73 -38.54 55.17
N ALA A 832 -74.85 -37.58 54.88
CA ALA A 832 -75.12 -36.15 55.00
C ALA A 832 -76.07 -35.64 53.91
N ALA A 833 -76.99 -34.73 54.27
CA ALA A 833 -77.96 -34.15 53.35
C ALA A 833 -77.36 -33.58 52.05
N SER A 834 -76.12 -33.08 52.08
CA SER A 834 -75.45 -32.43 50.96
C SER A 834 -74.99 -33.38 49.84
N ASN A 835 -74.90 -34.69 50.10
CA ASN A 835 -74.27 -35.67 49.20
C ASN A 835 -75.22 -36.80 48.78
N ARG A 836 -76.54 -36.63 48.98
CA ARG A 836 -77.56 -37.63 48.60
C ARG A 836 -77.90 -37.56 47.12
N TRP A 837 -78.07 -38.73 46.50
CA TRP A 837 -78.56 -38.82 45.13
C TRP A 837 -80.05 -38.44 45.07
N GLN A 838 -80.42 -37.55 44.16
CA GLN A 838 -81.81 -37.13 44.00
C GLN A 838 -82.72 -38.27 43.51
N THR A 839 -82.23 -39.09 42.58
CA THR A 839 -82.93 -40.26 42.01
C THR A 839 -81.90 -41.19 41.37
N ILE A 840 -82.14 -42.49 41.43
CA ILE A 840 -81.39 -43.51 40.68
C ILE A 840 -82.27 -44.00 39.53
N TYR A 841 -81.83 -43.81 38.29
CA TYR A 841 -82.50 -44.34 37.11
C TYR A 841 -81.95 -45.73 36.79
N ALA A 842 -82.72 -46.78 37.10
CA ALA A 842 -82.37 -48.16 36.82
C ALA A 842 -83.45 -48.82 35.96
N VAL A 843 -83.04 -49.63 34.97
CA VAL A 843 -83.98 -50.42 34.13
C VAL A 843 -84.52 -51.62 34.90
N ASN A 844 -83.68 -52.25 35.72
CA ASN A 844 -84.03 -53.38 36.59
C ASN A 844 -84.17 -52.92 38.05
N ALA A 845 -84.84 -53.73 38.88
CA ALA A 845 -84.93 -53.47 40.32
C ALA A 845 -83.57 -53.55 41.01
N LEU A 846 -83.41 -52.83 42.13
CA LEU A 846 -82.22 -52.87 42.97
C LEU A 846 -82.18 -54.19 43.77
N ASN A 847 -81.21 -55.04 43.47
CA ASN A 847 -81.04 -56.31 44.18
C ASN A 847 -80.37 -56.08 45.53
N THR A 848 -80.99 -56.54 46.61
CA THR A 848 -80.41 -56.57 47.96
C THR A 848 -80.04 -58.02 48.31
N SER A 849 -78.79 -58.27 48.72
CA SER A 849 -78.36 -59.62 49.13
C SER A 849 -79.12 -60.07 50.38
N SER A 850 -79.79 -61.23 50.31
CA SER A 850 -80.63 -61.76 51.40
C SER A 850 -80.43 -63.28 51.61
N ASP A 851 -79.22 -63.78 51.38
CA ASP A 851 -78.87 -65.19 51.58
C ASP A 851 -78.79 -65.53 53.08
N LEU A 852 -79.34 -66.68 53.51
CA LEU A 852 -79.30 -67.11 54.91
C LEU A 852 -77.88 -67.19 55.47
N ARG A 853 -76.89 -67.53 54.63
CA ARG A 853 -75.47 -67.61 55.02
C ARG A 853 -74.87 -66.27 55.44
N LEU A 854 -75.46 -65.16 54.97
CA LEU A 854 -75.05 -63.80 55.31
C LEU A 854 -75.84 -63.23 56.48
N LYS A 855 -76.81 -63.97 57.03
CA LYS A 855 -77.67 -63.55 58.13
C LYS A 855 -77.37 -64.35 59.40
N ARG A 856 -77.57 -63.72 60.55
CA ARG A 856 -77.45 -64.35 61.86
C ARG A 856 -78.72 -64.03 62.67
N ASP A 857 -79.03 -64.87 63.65
CA ASP A 857 -80.11 -64.64 64.62
C ASP A 857 -81.48 -64.40 63.95
N VAL A 858 -81.79 -65.18 62.90
CA VAL A 858 -83.04 -65.07 62.14
C VAL A 858 -84.22 -65.56 62.99
N ALA A 859 -85.12 -64.65 63.34
CA ALA A 859 -86.34 -64.91 64.11
C ALA A 859 -87.60 -64.56 63.28
N SER A 860 -88.75 -65.12 63.68
CA SER A 860 -90.05 -64.72 63.13
C SER A 860 -90.33 -63.25 63.42
N LEU A 861 -90.92 -62.57 62.45
CA LEU A 861 -91.25 -61.15 62.57
C LEU A 861 -92.43 -60.99 63.55
N SER A 862 -92.24 -60.19 64.60
CA SER A 862 -93.29 -59.86 65.57
C SER A 862 -94.20 -58.72 65.11
N ARG A 863 -93.71 -57.91 64.17
CA ARG A 863 -94.43 -56.80 63.53
C ARG A 863 -95.34 -57.34 62.43
N GLY A 864 -96.58 -56.87 62.38
CA GLY A 864 -97.55 -57.39 61.41
C GLY A 864 -98.70 -56.43 61.22
N LEU A 865 -99.92 -56.96 61.28
CA LEU A 865 -101.12 -56.23 60.89
C LEU A 865 -101.39 -55.03 61.82
N ASN A 866 -101.11 -55.17 63.11
CA ASN A 866 -101.36 -54.09 64.08
C ASN A 866 -100.47 -52.87 63.82
N GLU A 867 -99.19 -53.06 63.56
CA GLU A 867 -98.27 -51.96 63.27
C GLU A 867 -98.53 -51.35 61.90
N VAL A 868 -98.86 -52.14 60.88
CA VAL A 868 -99.24 -51.62 59.56
C VAL A 868 -100.51 -50.78 59.63
N LEU A 869 -101.51 -51.19 60.43
CA LEU A 869 -102.73 -50.40 60.65
C LEU A 869 -102.48 -49.12 61.45
N ALA A 870 -101.39 -49.05 62.23
CA ALA A 870 -100.97 -47.84 62.93
C ALA A 870 -100.18 -46.87 62.04
N LEU A 871 -99.76 -47.30 60.84
CA LEU A 871 -99.11 -46.40 59.88
C LEU A 871 -100.13 -45.48 59.22
N HIS A 872 -99.69 -44.25 58.95
CA HIS A 872 -100.47 -43.24 58.26
C HIS A 872 -99.86 -42.92 56.88
N PRO A 873 -100.33 -43.57 55.80
CA PRO A 873 -99.95 -43.20 54.45
C PRO A 873 -100.41 -41.77 54.14
N VAL A 874 -99.49 -40.93 53.68
CA VAL A 874 -99.76 -39.52 53.34
C VAL A 874 -99.39 -39.23 51.88
N THR A 875 -100.02 -38.21 51.30
CA THR A 875 -99.47 -37.52 50.14
C THR A 875 -98.73 -36.26 50.58
N PHE A 876 -97.63 -35.94 49.92
CA PHE A 876 -96.84 -34.76 50.21
C PHE A 876 -96.16 -34.22 48.95
N ALA A 877 -95.80 -32.93 48.97
CA ALA A 877 -94.90 -32.33 47.99
C ALA A 877 -93.70 -31.75 48.75
N TRP A 878 -92.52 -31.76 48.14
CA TRP A 878 -91.34 -31.21 48.80
C TRP A 878 -91.45 -29.69 48.95
N LYS A 879 -91.04 -29.19 50.12
CA LYS A 879 -91.00 -27.74 50.40
C LYS A 879 -90.11 -27.03 49.36
N ASP A 880 -88.99 -27.65 49.02
CA ASP A 880 -88.05 -27.24 47.97
C ASP A 880 -87.71 -28.42 47.04
N GLY A 881 -87.55 -28.17 45.74
CA GLY A 881 -87.29 -29.23 44.75
C GLY A 881 -88.54 -29.70 43.99
N ASP A 882 -88.72 -31.02 43.88
CA ASP A 882 -89.81 -31.65 43.12
C ASP A 882 -91.19 -31.26 43.68
N LYS A 883 -92.01 -30.63 42.83
CA LYS A 883 -93.34 -30.12 43.19
C LYS A 883 -94.46 -31.12 42.88
N ARG A 884 -94.14 -32.30 42.37
CA ARG A 884 -95.14 -33.35 42.17
C ARG A 884 -95.67 -33.83 43.52
N GLU A 885 -96.90 -34.32 43.50
CA GLU A 885 -97.45 -35.03 44.64
C GLU A 885 -96.80 -36.41 44.71
N HIS A 886 -96.15 -36.70 45.83
CA HIS A 886 -95.55 -37.97 46.17
C HIS A 886 -96.42 -38.68 47.21
N ILE A 887 -96.45 -40.01 47.17
CA ILE A 887 -97.08 -40.83 48.19
C ILE A 887 -95.97 -41.42 49.06
N GLY A 888 -96.15 -41.40 50.37
CA GLY A 888 -95.19 -42.00 51.29
C GLY A 888 -95.66 -41.97 52.73
N LEU A 889 -94.68 -42.04 53.63
CA LEU A 889 -94.83 -41.99 55.07
C LEU A 889 -93.95 -40.87 55.63
N ILE A 890 -94.39 -40.24 56.71
CA ILE A 890 -93.57 -39.28 57.44
C ILE A 890 -92.62 -40.05 58.38
N ALA A 891 -91.31 -39.89 58.19
CA ALA A 891 -90.30 -40.65 58.93
C ALA A 891 -90.43 -40.48 60.46
N GLN A 892 -90.76 -39.28 60.93
CA GLN A 892 -91.00 -39.00 62.35
C GLN A 892 -92.17 -39.81 62.92
N GLU A 893 -93.26 -39.97 62.16
CA GLU A 893 -94.44 -40.73 62.60
C GLU A 893 -94.15 -42.23 62.60
N VAL A 894 -93.44 -42.72 61.58
CA VAL A 894 -93.01 -44.13 61.53
C VAL A 894 -92.05 -44.44 62.67
N GLN A 895 -91.18 -43.52 63.05
CA GLN A 895 -90.20 -43.75 64.12
C GLN A 895 -90.87 -44.10 65.46
N GLU A 896 -92.07 -43.60 65.73
CA GLU A 896 -92.82 -43.92 66.94
C GLU A 896 -93.41 -45.33 66.94
N VAL A 897 -93.72 -45.88 65.76
CA VAL A 897 -94.38 -47.19 65.59
C VAL A 897 -93.36 -48.30 65.29
N MET A 898 -92.44 -48.02 64.36
CA MET A 898 -91.39 -48.90 63.87
C MET A 898 -90.08 -48.11 63.68
N PRO A 899 -89.35 -47.79 64.77
CA PRO A 899 -88.11 -47.01 64.73
C PRO A 899 -87.01 -47.66 63.88
N GLU A 900 -87.02 -48.98 63.73
CA GLU A 900 -86.10 -49.74 62.89
C GLU A 900 -86.16 -49.36 61.41
N LEU A 901 -87.29 -48.83 60.93
CA LEU A 901 -87.46 -48.42 59.53
C LEU A 901 -86.97 -46.99 59.25
N VAL A 902 -86.42 -46.30 60.24
CA VAL A 902 -86.01 -44.89 60.15
C VAL A 902 -84.51 -44.74 60.34
N VAL A 903 -83.84 -44.18 59.33
CA VAL A 903 -82.40 -43.90 59.35
C VAL A 903 -82.17 -42.42 59.59
N THR A 904 -81.33 -42.09 60.57
CA THR A 904 -80.94 -40.70 60.90
C THR A 904 -79.66 -40.34 60.16
N GLY A 905 -79.65 -39.23 59.42
CA GLY A 905 -78.47 -38.76 58.69
C GLY A 905 -77.42 -38.10 59.60
N ASP A 906 -76.15 -38.17 59.21
CA ASP A 906 -75.02 -37.54 59.91
C ASP A 906 -74.84 -36.07 59.53
N ASP A 907 -75.95 -35.33 59.42
CA ASP A 907 -75.95 -33.88 59.28
C ASP A 907 -76.23 -33.19 60.63
N ALA A 908 -75.95 -31.88 60.71
CA ALA A 908 -76.11 -31.14 61.96
C ALA A 908 -77.57 -31.12 62.45
N GLU A 909 -78.51 -31.34 61.53
CA GLU A 909 -79.95 -31.32 61.73
C GLU A 909 -80.54 -32.72 62.03
N GLY A 910 -79.76 -33.79 61.88
CA GLY A 910 -80.21 -35.18 62.10
C GLY A 910 -81.36 -35.59 61.18
N THR A 911 -81.26 -35.29 59.88
CA THR A 911 -82.37 -35.52 58.93
C THR A 911 -82.81 -36.99 58.91
N LEU A 912 -84.10 -37.25 59.19
CA LEU A 912 -84.67 -38.61 59.18
C LEU A 912 -85.04 -39.07 57.76
N SER A 913 -84.85 -40.36 57.49
CA SER A 913 -85.16 -41.01 56.22
C SER A 913 -85.78 -42.40 56.43
N MET A 914 -86.50 -42.89 55.43
CA MET A 914 -87.28 -44.13 55.50
C MET A 914 -86.62 -45.28 54.74
N ALA A 915 -86.43 -46.41 55.41
CA ALA A 915 -86.02 -47.68 54.82
C ALA A 915 -87.25 -48.43 54.24
N TYR A 916 -87.86 -47.88 53.19
CA TYR A 916 -89.09 -48.42 52.60
C TYR A 916 -89.00 -49.90 52.18
N THR A 917 -87.82 -50.39 51.79
CA THR A 917 -87.63 -51.81 51.42
C THR A 917 -87.83 -52.73 52.63
N GLU A 918 -87.48 -52.30 53.84
CA GLU A 918 -87.64 -53.07 55.07
C GLU A 918 -89.09 -53.07 55.59
N LEU A 919 -89.93 -52.17 55.08
CA LEU A 919 -91.38 -52.18 55.35
C LEU A 919 -92.07 -53.37 54.64
N ILE A 920 -91.54 -53.83 53.51
CA ILE A 920 -92.18 -54.88 52.70
C ILE A 920 -92.37 -56.19 53.48
N PRO A 921 -91.37 -56.76 54.20
CA PRO A 921 -91.58 -57.93 55.05
C PRO A 921 -92.67 -57.75 56.13
N VAL A 922 -92.80 -56.55 56.71
CA VAL A 922 -93.86 -56.25 57.68
C VAL A 922 -95.23 -56.31 57.02
N LEU A 923 -95.36 -55.74 55.82
CA LEU A 923 -96.59 -55.82 55.03
C LEU A 923 -96.93 -57.27 54.64
N ILE A 924 -95.94 -58.10 54.30
CA ILE A 924 -96.15 -59.53 54.01
C ILE A 924 -96.71 -60.24 55.24
N ASN A 925 -96.10 -60.05 56.41
CA ASN A 925 -96.57 -60.68 57.65
C ASN A 925 -97.98 -60.18 58.03
N ALA A 926 -98.25 -58.88 57.85
CA ALA A 926 -99.59 -58.31 58.05
C ALA A 926 -100.66 -58.95 57.16
N ILE A 927 -100.35 -59.21 55.89
CA ILE A 927 -101.27 -59.87 54.95
C ILE A 927 -101.48 -61.34 55.35
N GLN A 928 -100.42 -62.04 55.78
CA GLN A 928 -100.53 -63.42 56.28
C GLN A 928 -101.44 -63.50 57.51
N GLU A 929 -101.23 -62.61 58.49
CA GLU A 929 -102.12 -62.49 59.66
C GLU A 929 -103.57 -62.16 59.26
N GLN A 930 -103.77 -61.35 58.22
CA GLN A 930 -105.09 -61.03 57.71
C GLN A 930 -105.78 -62.24 57.05
N GLN A 931 -105.04 -63.06 56.29
CA GLN A 931 -105.58 -64.28 55.67
C GLN A 931 -105.95 -65.33 56.73
N ASP A 932 -105.11 -65.52 57.75
CA ASP A 932 -105.40 -66.43 58.87
C ASP A 932 -106.70 -66.03 59.61
N ARG A 933 -106.97 -64.73 59.73
CA ARG A 933 -108.23 -64.22 60.31
C ARG A 933 -109.43 -64.47 59.40
N PHE A 934 -109.27 -64.39 58.07
CA PHE A 934 -110.34 -64.73 57.12
C PHE A 934 -110.68 -66.21 57.16
N ASP A 935 -109.69 -67.09 57.24
CA ASP A 935 -109.88 -68.54 57.29
C ASP A 935 -110.59 -68.98 58.59
N GLN A 936 -110.43 -68.23 59.68
CA GLN A 936 -111.12 -68.48 60.96
C GLN A 936 -112.62 -68.09 60.96
N LEU A 937 -113.12 -67.37 59.95
CA LEU A 937 -114.49 -66.81 59.91
C LEU A 937 -115.53 -67.65 59.15
N ALA A 938 -115.23 -68.89 58.71
CA ALA A 938 -116.17 -69.73 57.94
C ALA A 938 -116.34 -71.18 58.45
N PRO A 939 -117.47 -71.54 59.12
CA PRO A 939 -117.84 -72.96 59.30
C PRO A 939 -119.29 -73.33 58.90
N GLY A 940 -119.42 -74.37 58.05
CA GLY A 940 -120.37 -75.48 58.22
C GLY A 940 -121.58 -75.64 57.26
N THR A 941 -121.60 -76.72 56.44
CA THR A 941 -122.60 -77.83 56.46
C THR A 941 -122.12 -79.06 55.65
N ASN A 942 -122.34 -80.26 56.21
CA ASN A 942 -121.97 -81.64 55.79
C ASN A 942 -122.77 -82.14 54.54
N ALA A 943 -122.58 -83.28 53.85
CA ALA A 943 -121.89 -84.57 54.05
C ALA A 943 -121.80 -85.32 52.68
N ASP A 944 -120.78 -86.19 52.51
CA ASP A 944 -120.86 -87.60 52.09
C ASP A 944 -119.68 -88.05 51.19
N ALA A 945 -119.20 -89.27 51.46
CA ALA A 945 -117.95 -89.83 50.99
C ALA A 945 -118.13 -90.70 49.74
N SER A 946 -117.44 -90.36 48.65
CA SER A 946 -116.75 -91.33 47.78
C SER A 946 -115.73 -90.59 46.89
N ALA A 947 -114.46 -90.90 47.08
CA ALA A 947 -113.33 -90.38 46.29
C ALA A 947 -113.12 -91.24 45.01
N PRO A 948 -112.25 -90.86 44.03
CA PRO A 948 -111.29 -89.75 44.08
C PRO A 948 -111.05 -88.96 42.75
N THR A 949 -110.22 -87.91 42.90
CA THR A 949 -109.32 -87.25 41.93
C THR A 949 -109.88 -86.23 40.91
N SER A 950 -109.64 -84.95 41.20
CA SER A 950 -108.83 -83.97 40.42
C SER A 950 -109.41 -82.54 40.44
N VAL A 951 -108.77 -81.68 41.23
CA VAL A 951 -108.78 -80.19 41.15
C VAL A 951 -108.12 -79.86 39.78
N PRO A 952 -108.41 -78.75 39.03
CA PRO A 952 -108.31 -77.41 39.61
C PRO A 952 -108.81 -76.11 38.87
N TYR A 953 -108.58 -74.99 39.57
CA TYR A 953 -108.18 -73.63 39.12
C TYR A 953 -109.20 -72.67 38.47
N ALA A 954 -109.73 -71.78 39.32
CA ALA A 954 -110.30 -70.48 38.94
C ALA A 954 -109.62 -69.32 39.70
N ILE A 955 -108.28 -69.16 39.58
CA ILE A 955 -107.54 -67.95 40.03
C ILE A 955 -106.48 -67.50 38.98
N LEU A 956 -106.53 -68.04 37.75
CA LEU A 956 -105.54 -67.71 36.69
C LEU A 956 -106.01 -66.64 35.68
N ALA A 957 -107.26 -66.16 35.77
CA ALA A 957 -107.82 -65.27 34.75
C ALA A 957 -107.46 -63.78 34.92
N VAL A 958 -107.00 -63.35 36.10
CA VAL A 958 -106.66 -61.93 36.35
C VAL A 958 -105.17 -61.65 36.20
N PHE A 959 -104.29 -62.62 36.50
CA PHE A 959 -102.84 -62.46 36.32
C PHE A 959 -102.39 -62.54 34.85
N ALA A 960 -103.14 -63.22 33.99
CA ALA A 960 -102.81 -63.34 32.56
C ALA A 960 -103.05 -62.05 31.74
N ALA A 961 -103.89 -61.14 32.22
CA ALA A 961 -104.18 -59.88 31.52
C ALA A 961 -103.10 -58.80 31.73
N VAL A 962 -102.33 -58.87 32.83
CA VAL A 962 -101.25 -57.91 33.11
C VAL A 962 -99.92 -58.34 32.47
N ILE A 963 -99.70 -59.65 32.32
CA ILE A 963 -98.50 -60.20 31.65
C ILE A 963 -98.56 -60.03 30.11
N ALA A 964 -99.75 -59.85 29.52
CA ALA A 964 -99.91 -59.66 28.08
C ALA A 964 -99.71 -58.20 27.58
N LEU A 965 -99.61 -57.20 28.47
CA LEU A 965 -99.39 -55.79 28.08
C LEU A 965 -97.91 -55.38 28.01
N VAL A 966 -96.98 -56.22 28.50
CA VAL A 966 -95.54 -55.92 28.53
C VAL A 966 -94.73 -56.72 27.49
N ALA A 967 -95.34 -57.72 26.83
CA ALA A 967 -94.68 -58.61 25.87
C ALA A 967 -94.82 -58.20 24.39
N GLY A 968 -94.98 -56.91 24.09
CA GLY A 968 -95.21 -56.41 22.73
C GLY A 968 -94.32 -55.23 22.35
N ALA A 969 -93.02 -55.47 22.13
CA ALA A 969 -92.18 -54.82 21.11
C ALA A 969 -90.68 -55.08 21.34
N THR A 970 -90.13 -56.17 20.80
CA THR A 970 -88.72 -56.17 20.37
C THR A 970 -88.55 -57.13 19.20
N GLY A 971 -88.49 -56.55 17.99
CA GLY A 971 -87.93 -57.21 16.82
C GLY A 971 -86.40 -57.24 16.93
N ALA A 972 -85.88 -58.46 16.83
CA ALA A 972 -84.55 -58.86 16.35
C ALA A 972 -83.43 -57.81 16.22
N ALA A 973 -82.44 -57.94 17.09
CA ALA A 973 -81.03 -58.02 16.69
C ALA A 973 -80.38 -59.03 17.64
N GLY A 974 -80.00 -60.19 17.10
CA GLY A 974 -79.39 -61.26 17.88
C GLY A 974 -77.98 -60.89 18.31
N HIS A 975 -77.54 -61.42 19.45
CA HIS A 975 -76.22 -62.02 19.63
C HIS A 975 -76.31 -63.03 20.79
N ALA A 976 -75.97 -64.26 20.47
CA ALA A 976 -76.08 -65.42 21.35
C ALA A 976 -74.95 -65.42 22.40
N ALA A 977 -75.31 -65.31 23.68
CA ALA A 977 -74.41 -65.69 24.77
C ALA A 977 -74.55 -67.19 25.03
N ALA A 978 -73.59 -67.97 24.51
CA ALA A 978 -73.42 -69.37 24.82
C ALA A 978 -72.84 -69.52 26.24
N VAL A 979 -73.68 -69.91 27.20
CA VAL A 979 -73.24 -70.37 28.52
C VAL A 979 -72.60 -71.75 28.36
N ARG A 980 -71.27 -71.83 28.46
CA ARG A 980 -70.52 -73.10 28.65
C ARG A 980 -70.13 -73.22 30.11
N VAL A 981 -70.82 -74.14 30.79
CA VAL A 981 -70.55 -74.62 32.15
C VAL A 981 -69.11 -75.15 32.26
N ARG A 982 -68.34 -74.70 33.27
CA ARG A 982 -67.26 -75.52 33.85
C ARG A 982 -67.07 -75.27 35.35
N ARG A 983 -67.49 -76.30 36.10
CA ARG A 983 -67.23 -76.72 37.48
C ARG A 983 -66.35 -75.84 38.37
N MET A 984 -66.94 -75.48 39.52
CA MET A 984 -66.28 -75.18 40.80
C MET A 984 -65.51 -76.41 41.31
N ASN A 985 -64.38 -76.14 41.97
CA ASN A 985 -64.10 -76.68 43.29
C ASN A 985 -64.38 -75.56 44.30
#